data_AF-A0A0P1AJV2-F1
#
_entry.id   AF-A0A0P1AJV2-F1
#
_cell.length_a   1.000
_cell.length_b   1.000
_cell.length_c   1.000
_cell.angle_alpha   90.00
_cell.angle_beta   90.00
_cell.angle_gamma   90.00
#
_symmetry.space_group_name_H-M   'P 1'
#
loop_
_entity.id
_entity.type
_entity.pdbx_description
1 polymer ?
#
loop_
_entity_poly.entity_id
_entity_poly.type
_entity_poly.pdbx_seq_one_letter_code
_entity_poly.pdbx_strand_id
1 'polypeptide(L)'
;MHLFSALNVILFSSQTFACLVRYDWNITTLNTTLFDGVRGNLGYGINNEPADRHPINITFGDEVEVHVTNKLTEDTCIHWHGLRQFGTQEMDGISGITQCQIPPNVTAIYRFKPDKCGTFWFHGHEEVQYAFGLRGPLIVHCPPRQQQSWEKDVYKEYTILLADWYHDLPVGAPIWDTVLINNVGRYNCTIAQAAGFDCGPNAPLPRFHFKPGKKYLLRLINTSAMAAFKFSIDNHTFQVVASDADYVKPSTPINTITINVAQRYDILVQAASISQCQTLTSESYWIRVHSLFGLPWTARSADQVPNGFNPNAFAIIDYEVNMTSDPTTSTWPIEVTIPEFDYLPVTPISLPTIPDQRIVVEFTLAVLPPNPTAFLGYISLNEQSFSSLEIPRTPPLFTITQGADTNDLPTTANAIALQYNAHVEVVVVNETPDQHPFHLHAHSPWIIGSGRASRENILGNNFTALRLENPMQHDVFTVPECETDAEGACQDLGYVVFRMNADNPGVWMMHCHIEWHFVIGLGMLFVEAQDALHEEGLGAFSSNMLLSVCNGNYISIKSTRRLKEQPTYLVIMPRHVNFQTDESDEYESARLHPLLQYDMAIILWLVQQKEKRPWLRTLIHSTTSRRRTQDCSLLIWFVFITMIPEFGFPYFWICIGNLLVVATLQFVANCPRPLDLHPILWQMQHQRNFNDTRGFPCLDSHMAIVVMFPAILHSQSMIVQFIFVLIILYIALCKLLLATRFLSQVLASFILGFTGILIGNHGTIIIKSYKLPRGYMIAAIIALLVFLMLVLGTWIENNESTLIGVPKQDFLDVFTNILHSDVTTSEIPLQHQESQTLSLENKSNDEEEISSKRDSFYFLIQGMRARNSIRI
;
A
#
# COMPACT_ATOMS: atom_id res chain seq x y z
N MET A 1 -53.22 1.22 52.80
CA MET A 1 -53.08 -0.20 52.49
C MET A 1 -54.02 -0.51 51.33
N HIS A 2 -53.44 -0.73 50.14
CA HIS A 2 -54.02 -1.45 48.99
C HIS A 2 -55.21 -0.79 48.23
N LEU A 3 -55.41 -0.92 46.91
CA LEU A 3 -54.64 -1.48 45.79
C LEU A 3 -55.41 -1.04 44.50
N PHE A 4 -54.66 -0.74 43.44
CA PHE A 4 -54.94 -1.02 42.01
C PHE A 4 -56.16 -0.39 41.32
N SER A 5 -55.90 0.46 40.32
CA SER A 5 -56.32 0.23 38.91
C SER A 5 -55.72 1.31 38.01
N ALA A 6 -54.60 1.02 37.36
CA ALA A 6 -54.14 1.74 36.17
C ALA A 6 -53.78 0.66 35.13
N LEU A 7 -54.65 0.51 34.14
CA LEU A 7 -54.52 -0.45 33.07
C LEU A 7 -53.52 0.09 32.04
N ASN A 8 -52.52 -0.73 31.74
CA ASN A 8 -51.45 -0.52 30.79
C ASN A 8 -51.95 -0.19 29.38
N VAL A 9 -51.56 0.97 28.86
CA VAL A 9 -51.36 1.19 27.42
C VAL A 9 -49.86 1.09 27.18
N ILE A 10 -49.35 -0.13 26.99
CA ILE A 10 -48.01 -0.33 26.44
C ILE A 10 -48.17 -0.26 24.93
N LEU A 11 -47.92 0.92 24.37
CA LEU A 11 -47.54 1.06 22.98
C LEU A 11 -46.22 0.32 22.81
N PHE A 12 -46.26 -0.89 22.23
CA PHE A 12 -45.07 -1.50 21.64
C PHE A 12 -44.66 -0.69 20.42
N SER A 13 -44.00 0.45 20.65
CA SER A 13 -43.09 0.97 19.64
C SER A 13 -41.93 -0.02 19.56
N SER A 14 -41.86 -0.80 18.48
CA SER A 14 -40.64 -1.50 18.10
C SER A 14 -39.56 -0.44 17.83
N GLN A 15 -38.86 0.01 18.87
CA GLN A 15 -37.62 0.73 18.71
C GLN A 15 -36.62 -0.29 18.16
N THR A 16 -36.29 -0.17 16.88
CA THR A 16 -35.13 -0.84 16.31
C THR A 16 -33.91 -0.22 16.97
N PHE A 17 -33.33 -0.90 17.94
CA PHE A 17 -32.04 -0.50 18.50
C PHE A 17 -31.00 -0.65 17.39
N ALA A 18 -30.34 0.44 17.01
CA ALA A 18 -29.15 0.36 16.16
C ALA A 18 -28.12 -0.50 16.90
N CYS A 19 -27.73 -1.64 16.33
CA CYS A 19 -26.72 -2.51 16.89
C CYS A 19 -25.36 -2.16 16.28
N LEU A 20 -24.30 -2.18 17.09
CA LEU A 20 -22.94 -2.20 16.57
C LEU A 20 -22.58 -3.65 16.25
N VAL A 21 -22.35 -3.96 14.98
CA VAL A 21 -21.92 -5.28 14.51
C VAL A 21 -20.41 -5.24 14.28
N ARG A 22 -19.68 -6.11 14.98
CA ARG A 22 -18.21 -6.15 14.94
C ARG A 22 -17.69 -7.34 14.17
N TYR A 23 -16.62 -7.13 13.42
CA TYR A 23 -15.87 -8.15 12.71
C TYR A 23 -14.38 -8.02 13.00
N ASP A 24 -13.71 -9.14 13.24
CA ASP A 24 -12.26 -9.23 13.45
C ASP A 24 -11.64 -10.04 12.31
N TRP A 25 -10.88 -9.35 11.46
CA TRP A 25 -10.31 -9.90 10.23
C TRP A 25 -8.79 -9.86 10.28
N ASN A 26 -8.15 -11.03 10.15
CA ASN A 26 -6.74 -11.11 9.77
C ASN A 26 -6.66 -11.29 8.25
N ILE A 27 -6.05 -10.35 7.54
CA ILE A 27 -5.80 -10.50 6.10
C ILE A 27 -4.59 -11.39 5.92
N THR A 28 -4.78 -12.56 5.30
CA THR A 28 -3.80 -13.66 5.29
C THR A 28 -3.59 -14.19 3.88
N THR A 29 -2.43 -14.79 3.62
CA THR A 29 -2.18 -15.55 2.38
C THR A 29 -2.82 -16.94 2.44
N LEU A 30 -3.29 -17.44 1.29
CA LEU A 30 -3.97 -18.72 1.13
C LEU A 30 -3.11 -19.73 0.37
N ASN A 31 -2.09 -20.28 1.03
CA ASN A 31 -1.09 -21.16 0.39
C ASN A 31 -1.60 -22.56 -0.01
N THR A 32 -2.81 -22.96 0.42
CA THR A 32 -3.33 -24.34 0.24
C THR A 32 -4.69 -24.42 -0.44
N THR A 33 -5.33 -23.28 -0.69
CA THR A 33 -6.67 -23.22 -1.26
C THR A 33 -6.63 -23.54 -2.75
N LEU A 34 -7.55 -24.40 -3.21
CA LEU A 34 -7.70 -24.78 -4.61
C LEU A 34 -9.11 -24.38 -5.08
N PHE A 35 -9.23 -23.24 -5.76
CA PHE A 35 -10.52 -22.75 -6.23
C PHE A 35 -11.03 -23.52 -7.46
N ASP A 36 -10.15 -23.86 -8.38
CA ASP A 36 -10.48 -24.54 -9.63
C ASP A 36 -9.77 -25.89 -9.82
N GLY A 37 -9.12 -26.35 -8.75
CA GLY A 37 -8.26 -27.54 -8.73
C GLY A 37 -6.76 -27.20 -8.80
N VAL A 38 -6.37 -26.00 -9.23
CA VAL A 38 -4.97 -25.59 -9.34
C VAL A 38 -4.57 -24.71 -8.15
N ARG A 39 -3.33 -24.90 -7.67
CA ARG A 39 -2.74 -24.03 -6.66
C ARG A 39 -2.11 -22.83 -7.34
N GLY A 40 -2.70 -21.65 -7.15
CA GLY A 40 -2.12 -20.38 -7.59
C GLY A 40 -0.90 -19.97 -6.76
N ASN A 41 -0.04 -19.13 -7.32
CA ASN A 41 1.13 -18.55 -6.67
C ASN A 41 0.77 -17.44 -5.67
N LEU A 42 -0.30 -16.71 -5.97
CA LEU A 42 -0.87 -15.68 -5.11
C LEU A 42 -2.28 -16.12 -4.68
N GLY A 43 -2.63 -15.77 -3.44
CA GLY A 43 -3.93 -16.08 -2.89
C GLY A 43 -4.10 -15.33 -1.57
N TYR A 44 -5.17 -14.55 -1.47
CA TYR A 44 -5.49 -13.76 -0.28
C TYR A 44 -6.84 -14.16 0.28
N GLY A 45 -6.97 -14.04 1.60
CA GLY A 45 -8.17 -14.40 2.33
C GLY A 45 -8.26 -13.73 3.68
N ILE A 46 -9.30 -14.07 4.41
CA ILE A 46 -9.57 -13.56 5.74
C ILE A 46 -9.50 -14.74 6.72
N ASN A 47 -8.75 -14.59 7.80
CA ASN A 47 -8.62 -15.59 8.86
C ASN A 47 -8.17 -17.00 8.35
N ASN A 48 -7.28 -17.03 7.35
CA ASN A 48 -6.82 -18.22 6.63
C ASN A 48 -7.89 -18.97 5.84
N GLU A 49 -9.03 -18.33 5.56
CA GLU A 49 -10.10 -18.85 4.73
C GLU A 49 -10.37 -17.93 3.52
N PRO A 50 -10.97 -18.45 2.43
CA PRO A 50 -11.50 -17.62 1.36
C PRO A 50 -12.40 -16.50 1.90
N ALA A 51 -12.22 -15.27 1.40
CA ALA A 51 -12.87 -14.09 1.96
C ALA A 51 -14.40 -14.10 1.85
N ASP A 52 -14.97 -14.87 0.91
CA ASP A 52 -16.42 -15.08 0.77
C ASP A 52 -17.06 -15.82 1.95
N ARG A 53 -16.26 -16.51 2.76
CA ARG A 53 -16.70 -17.14 4.02
C ARG A 53 -16.82 -16.17 5.19
N HIS A 54 -16.38 -14.94 5.01
CA HIS A 54 -16.48 -13.87 6.00
C HIS A 54 -17.39 -12.74 5.48
N PRO A 55 -18.66 -13.03 5.11
CA PRO A 55 -19.56 -12.02 4.59
C PRO A 55 -19.91 -11.00 5.68
N ILE A 56 -20.07 -9.74 5.30
CA ILE A 56 -20.76 -8.77 6.14
C ILE A 56 -22.25 -8.92 5.85
N ASN A 57 -23.02 -9.26 6.86
CA ASN A 57 -24.46 -9.47 6.75
C ASN A 57 -25.15 -8.81 7.95
N ILE A 58 -25.83 -7.71 7.67
CA ILE A 58 -26.35 -6.76 8.66
C ILE A 58 -27.74 -6.26 8.26
N THR A 59 -28.43 -5.59 9.18
CA THR A 59 -29.70 -4.93 8.90
C THR A 59 -29.50 -3.43 8.75
N PHE A 60 -30.21 -2.79 7.83
CA PHE A 60 -30.17 -1.34 7.66
C PHE A 60 -30.54 -0.63 8.98
N GLY A 61 -29.67 0.27 9.41
CA GLY A 61 -29.73 0.93 10.71
C GLY A 61 -28.62 0.50 11.67
N ASP A 62 -28.03 -0.68 11.47
CA ASP A 62 -26.84 -1.14 12.19
C ASP A 62 -25.61 -0.28 11.85
N GLU A 63 -24.69 -0.19 12.79
CA GLU A 63 -23.36 0.37 12.59
C GLU A 63 -22.36 -0.78 12.48
N VAL A 64 -21.43 -0.68 11.54
CA VAL A 64 -20.43 -1.72 11.26
C VAL A 64 -19.09 -1.27 11.78
N GLU A 65 -18.39 -2.15 12.48
CA GLU A 65 -17.00 -1.93 12.88
C GLU A 65 -16.16 -3.15 12.50
N VAL A 66 -15.14 -2.95 11.64
CA VAL A 66 -14.26 -4.02 11.16
C VAL A 66 -12.83 -3.73 11.57
N HIS A 67 -12.25 -4.65 12.35
CA HIS A 67 -10.86 -4.60 12.78
C HIS A 67 -10.06 -5.41 11.76
N VAL A 68 -9.37 -4.71 10.88
CA VAL A 68 -8.58 -5.30 9.78
C VAL A 68 -7.12 -5.32 10.20
N THR A 69 -6.63 -6.49 10.60
CA THR A 69 -5.22 -6.72 10.91
C THR A 69 -4.52 -7.28 9.68
N ASN A 70 -3.53 -6.54 9.15
CA ASN A 70 -2.73 -7.03 8.03
C ASN A 70 -1.73 -8.10 8.52
N LYS A 71 -1.88 -9.35 8.05
CA LYS A 71 -0.92 -10.45 8.29
C LYS A 71 -0.15 -10.84 7.03
N LEU A 72 -0.25 -10.04 5.97
CA LEU A 72 0.55 -10.17 4.75
C LEU A 72 1.97 -9.63 4.98
N THR A 73 2.84 -9.87 4.02
CA THR A 73 4.19 -9.26 3.96
C THR A 73 4.20 -7.91 3.25
N GLU A 74 3.13 -7.61 2.53
CA GLU A 74 2.91 -6.35 1.81
C GLU A 74 1.82 -5.53 2.49
N ASP A 75 1.65 -4.29 2.03
CA ASP A 75 0.61 -3.36 2.50
C ASP A 75 -0.79 -3.83 2.07
N THR A 76 -1.87 -3.33 2.69
CA THR A 76 -3.25 -3.63 2.27
C THR A 76 -4.20 -2.49 2.61
N CYS A 77 -5.38 -2.47 1.98
CA CYS A 77 -6.53 -1.64 2.33
C CYS A 77 -7.81 -2.39 1.95
N ILE A 78 -8.94 -2.09 2.61
CA ILE A 78 -10.23 -2.70 2.30
C ILE A 78 -11.24 -1.61 1.95
N HIS A 79 -11.79 -1.67 0.74
CA HIS A 79 -12.87 -0.81 0.27
C HIS A 79 -14.24 -1.46 0.43
N TRP A 80 -15.26 -0.64 0.68
CA TRP A 80 -16.66 -1.03 0.89
C TRP A 80 -17.52 -0.58 -0.30
N HIS A 81 -17.39 -1.33 -1.39
CA HIS A 81 -17.94 -0.98 -2.70
C HIS A 81 -19.42 -0.60 -2.66
N GLY A 82 -19.71 0.61 -3.14
CA GLY A 82 -21.06 1.16 -3.32
C GLY A 82 -21.65 1.85 -2.09
N LEU A 83 -20.98 1.83 -0.93
CA LEU A 83 -21.41 2.61 0.24
C LEU A 83 -21.08 4.09 0.06
N ARG A 84 -21.97 4.97 0.52
CA ARG A 84 -21.77 6.43 0.41
C ARG A 84 -20.76 7.01 1.40
N GLN A 85 -20.41 6.31 2.47
CA GLN A 85 -19.45 6.77 3.50
C GLN A 85 -19.77 8.17 4.06
N PHE A 86 -21.06 8.46 4.29
CA PHE A 86 -21.49 9.76 4.78
C PHE A 86 -20.84 10.12 6.12
N GLY A 87 -20.02 11.18 6.10
CA GLY A 87 -19.28 11.66 7.27
C GLY A 87 -18.22 10.69 7.79
N THR A 88 -17.84 9.69 7.00
CA THR A 88 -16.80 8.70 7.31
C THR A 88 -15.89 8.50 6.09
N GLN A 89 -15.50 9.59 5.42
CA GLN A 89 -14.76 9.56 4.17
C GLN A 89 -13.41 8.85 4.29
N GLU A 90 -12.77 8.93 5.46
CA GLU A 90 -11.53 8.23 5.78
C GLU A 90 -11.70 6.70 5.94
N MET A 91 -12.94 6.22 5.99
CA MET A 91 -13.29 4.80 6.09
C MET A 91 -13.56 4.17 4.73
N ASP A 92 -13.50 4.95 3.65
CA ASP A 92 -13.76 4.47 2.30
C ASP A 92 -12.77 3.39 1.85
N GLY A 93 -11.52 3.46 2.33
CA GLY A 93 -10.61 2.32 2.20
C GLY A 93 -9.77 2.27 0.94
N ILE A 94 -9.37 3.43 0.40
CA ILE A 94 -8.47 3.52 -0.76
C ILE A 94 -7.06 3.83 -0.28
N SER A 95 -6.12 2.96 -0.65
CA SER A 95 -4.71 3.13 -0.33
C SER A 95 -4.12 4.43 -0.87
N GLY A 96 -3.51 5.21 0.03
CA GLY A 96 -2.84 6.45 -0.32
C GLY A 96 -3.77 7.55 -0.82
N ILE A 97 -5.10 7.37 -0.80
CA ILE A 97 -6.07 8.37 -1.25
C ILE A 97 -6.95 8.90 -0.10
N THR A 98 -7.76 8.01 0.49
CA THR A 98 -8.65 8.33 1.62
C THR A 98 -8.01 7.97 2.96
N GLN A 99 -7.00 7.11 2.94
CA GLN A 99 -6.18 6.74 4.08
C GLN A 99 -4.77 6.37 3.65
N CYS A 100 -3.85 6.16 4.60
CA CYS A 100 -2.60 5.48 4.30
C CYS A 100 -2.85 3.97 4.12
N GLN A 101 -1.90 3.29 3.48
CA GLN A 101 -1.83 1.83 3.44
C GLN A 101 -1.78 1.25 4.86
N ILE A 102 -2.38 0.07 5.08
CA ILE A 102 -2.26 -0.71 6.31
C ILE A 102 -0.99 -1.56 6.23
N PRO A 103 0.08 -1.24 6.98
CA PRO A 103 1.33 -1.99 6.90
C PRO A 103 1.23 -3.38 7.54
N PRO A 104 2.17 -4.31 7.24
CA PRO A 104 2.25 -5.59 7.90
C PRO A 104 2.22 -5.49 9.43
N ASN A 105 1.38 -6.33 10.05
CA ASN A 105 1.10 -6.40 11.49
C ASN A 105 0.41 -5.20 12.13
N VAL A 106 -0.07 -4.24 11.33
CA VAL A 106 -0.88 -3.12 11.79
C VAL A 106 -2.37 -3.47 11.69
N THR A 107 -3.18 -2.85 12.56
CA THR A 107 -4.65 -3.01 12.55
C THR A 107 -5.32 -1.67 12.23
N ALA A 108 -6.13 -1.65 11.17
CA ALA A 108 -7.06 -0.56 10.89
C ALA A 108 -8.43 -0.87 11.50
N ILE A 109 -9.13 0.17 11.95
CA ILE A 109 -10.49 0.04 12.47
C ILE A 109 -11.40 0.86 11.58
N TYR A 110 -12.12 0.18 10.70
CA TYR A 110 -13.16 0.78 9.88
C TYR A 110 -14.44 0.85 10.67
N ARG A 111 -15.09 2.00 10.68
CA ARG A 111 -16.38 2.17 11.35
C ARG A 111 -17.29 3.06 10.53
N PHE A 112 -18.36 2.49 10.01
CA PHE A 112 -19.27 3.17 9.10
C PHE A 112 -20.70 2.67 9.29
N LYS A 113 -21.65 3.40 8.70
CA LYS A 113 -23.05 3.03 8.68
C LYS A 113 -23.53 3.00 7.23
N PRO A 114 -24.08 1.87 6.75
CA PRO A 114 -24.66 1.83 5.40
C PRO A 114 -25.76 2.86 5.23
N ASP A 115 -25.81 3.50 4.06
CA ASP A 115 -26.77 4.55 3.72
C ASP A 115 -28.08 4.00 3.14
N LYS A 116 -28.08 2.78 2.61
CA LYS A 116 -29.27 2.08 2.10
C LYS A 116 -29.17 0.56 2.26
N CYS A 117 -30.30 -0.11 2.08
CA CYS A 117 -30.37 -1.57 1.96
C CYS A 117 -29.90 -2.01 0.57
N GLY A 118 -29.43 -3.25 0.45
CA GLY A 118 -29.17 -3.88 -0.83
C GLY A 118 -27.94 -4.77 -0.85
N THR A 119 -27.45 -5.02 -2.05
CA THR A 119 -26.30 -5.87 -2.34
C THR A 119 -25.07 -5.02 -2.66
N PHE A 120 -24.09 -5.13 -1.77
CA PHE A 120 -22.77 -4.54 -1.90
C PHE A 120 -21.72 -5.64 -1.79
N TRP A 121 -20.46 -5.24 -1.84
CA TRP A 121 -19.32 -6.14 -1.62
C TRP A 121 -18.17 -5.34 -1.04
N PHE A 122 -17.16 -6.04 -0.54
CA PHE A 122 -15.91 -5.45 -0.09
C PHE A 122 -14.76 -6.12 -0.82
N HIS A 123 -13.66 -5.40 -0.99
CA HIS A 123 -12.48 -5.95 -1.62
C HIS A 123 -11.20 -5.24 -1.17
N GLY A 124 -10.07 -5.90 -1.37
CA GLY A 124 -8.75 -5.28 -1.28
C GLY A 124 -8.66 -4.12 -2.27
N HIS A 125 -8.21 -2.95 -1.83
CA HIS A 125 -8.01 -1.76 -2.68
C HIS A 125 -6.54 -1.31 -2.60
N GLU A 126 -5.65 -2.31 -2.66
CA GLU A 126 -4.20 -2.16 -2.74
C GLU A 126 -3.68 -3.08 -3.85
N GLU A 127 -2.92 -2.50 -4.77
CA GLU A 127 -2.37 -3.15 -5.95
C GLU A 127 -3.41 -4.04 -6.67
N VAL A 128 -3.20 -5.37 -6.70
CA VAL A 128 -4.06 -6.36 -7.38
C VAL A 128 -4.65 -7.38 -6.42
N GLN A 129 -4.68 -7.08 -5.11
CA GLN A 129 -4.96 -8.09 -4.08
C GLN A 129 -6.32 -8.76 -4.23
N TYR A 130 -7.36 -8.04 -4.66
CA TYR A 130 -8.67 -8.65 -4.77
C TYR A 130 -8.78 -9.60 -5.97
N ALA A 131 -8.01 -9.38 -7.04
CA ALA A 131 -7.92 -10.30 -8.18
C ALA A 131 -7.52 -11.72 -7.72
N PHE A 132 -6.74 -11.80 -6.64
CA PHE A 132 -6.25 -13.03 -6.02
C PHE A 132 -7.03 -13.45 -4.76
N GLY A 133 -8.27 -12.98 -4.59
CA GLY A 133 -9.22 -13.56 -3.65
C GLY A 133 -9.61 -12.72 -2.44
N LEU A 134 -9.00 -11.54 -2.23
CA LEU A 134 -9.38 -10.61 -1.16
C LEU A 134 -10.67 -9.85 -1.52
N ARG A 135 -11.79 -10.57 -1.62
CA ARG A 135 -13.11 -10.07 -2.03
C ARG A 135 -14.22 -10.87 -1.37
N GLY A 136 -15.29 -10.20 -0.93
CA GLY A 136 -16.43 -10.87 -0.29
C GLY A 136 -17.70 -10.02 -0.29
N PRO A 137 -18.87 -10.63 -0.01
CA PRO A 137 -20.14 -9.93 -0.09
C PRO A 137 -20.42 -9.09 1.15
N LEU A 138 -21.10 -7.95 0.94
CA LEU A 138 -21.63 -7.08 1.98
C LEU A 138 -23.14 -6.90 1.72
N ILE A 139 -23.97 -7.52 2.55
CA ILE A 139 -25.42 -7.51 2.38
C ILE A 139 -26.06 -6.71 3.50
N VAL A 140 -26.86 -5.70 3.11
CA VAL A 140 -27.62 -4.86 4.04
C VAL A 140 -29.10 -5.17 3.87
N HIS A 141 -29.67 -5.92 4.80
CA HIS A 141 -31.07 -6.31 4.76
C HIS A 141 -31.99 -5.16 5.19
N CYS A 142 -33.12 -5.02 4.49
CA CYS A 142 -34.10 -4.00 4.81
C CYS A 142 -35.02 -4.42 5.96
N PRO A 143 -35.27 -3.55 6.96
CA PRO A 143 -36.23 -3.84 8.01
C PRO A 143 -37.65 -3.95 7.41
N PRO A 144 -38.57 -4.75 8.00
CA PRO A 144 -39.88 -5.07 7.40
C PRO A 144 -40.74 -3.88 6.93
N ARG A 145 -40.52 -2.68 7.48
CA ARG A 145 -41.23 -1.45 7.10
C ARG A 145 -40.70 -0.77 5.83
N GLN A 146 -39.45 -1.07 5.45
CA GLN A 146 -38.75 -0.50 4.29
C GLN A 146 -38.56 -1.52 3.15
N GLN A 147 -38.89 -2.79 3.40
CA GLN A 147 -38.87 -3.84 2.38
C GLN A 147 -39.80 -3.52 1.21
N GLN A 148 -39.35 -3.81 0.00
CA GLN A 148 -40.20 -3.74 -1.19
C GLN A 148 -41.35 -4.77 -1.13
N SER A 149 -42.43 -4.53 -1.86
CA SER A 149 -43.60 -5.43 -1.82
C SER A 149 -43.26 -6.86 -2.27
N TRP A 150 -42.34 -7.00 -3.23
CA TRP A 150 -41.90 -8.30 -3.76
C TRP A 150 -41.03 -9.09 -2.78
N GLU A 151 -40.35 -8.44 -1.83
CA GLU A 151 -39.49 -9.10 -0.83
C GLU A 151 -40.31 -10.02 0.10
N LYS A 152 -41.57 -9.67 0.35
CA LYS A 152 -42.48 -10.46 1.19
C LYS A 152 -42.80 -11.84 0.61
N ASP A 153 -42.69 -11.97 -0.72
CA ASP A 153 -42.92 -13.23 -1.42
C ASP A 153 -41.66 -14.09 -1.56
N VAL A 154 -40.48 -13.54 -1.20
CA VAL A 154 -39.21 -14.25 -1.30
C VAL A 154 -39.16 -15.34 -0.24
N TYR A 155 -39.03 -16.58 -0.70
CA TYR A 155 -38.91 -17.74 0.18
C TYR A 155 -37.51 -17.87 0.79
N LYS A 156 -36.47 -17.59 -0.01
CA LYS A 156 -35.07 -17.65 0.40
C LYS A 156 -34.19 -16.81 -0.54
N GLU A 157 -33.09 -16.33 0.01
CA GLU A 157 -32.05 -15.58 -0.72
C GLU A 157 -30.78 -16.43 -0.89
N TYR A 158 -30.08 -16.20 -2.00
CA TYR A 158 -28.77 -16.78 -2.29
C TYR A 158 -27.82 -15.71 -2.83
N THR A 159 -26.59 -15.67 -2.33
CA THR A 159 -25.52 -14.82 -2.89
C THR A 159 -24.69 -15.63 -3.87
N ILE A 160 -24.46 -15.05 -5.05
CA ILE A 160 -23.69 -15.64 -6.13
C ILE A 160 -22.57 -14.67 -6.51
N LEU A 161 -21.36 -15.00 -6.10
CA LEU A 161 -20.14 -14.33 -6.49
C LEU A 161 -19.64 -14.91 -7.81
N LEU A 162 -19.46 -14.03 -8.79
CA LEU A 162 -18.86 -14.33 -10.08
C LEU A 162 -17.46 -13.74 -10.09
N ALA A 163 -16.50 -14.48 -10.63
CA ALA A 163 -15.10 -14.11 -10.54
C ALA A 163 -14.32 -14.73 -11.67
N ASP A 164 -13.38 -13.99 -12.24
CA ASP A 164 -12.27 -14.59 -12.95
C ASP A 164 -11.18 -14.99 -11.94
N TRP A 165 -10.28 -15.85 -12.39
CA TRP A 165 -9.22 -16.39 -11.56
C TRP A 165 -7.92 -16.54 -12.35
N TYR A 166 -6.83 -16.21 -11.67
CA TYR A 166 -5.47 -16.20 -12.20
C TYR A 166 -4.62 -17.15 -11.34
N HIS A 167 -3.83 -18.01 -11.99
CA HIS A 167 -2.89 -18.87 -11.27
C HIS A 167 -1.60 -18.12 -10.91
N ASP A 168 -1.28 -17.06 -11.63
CA ASP A 168 -0.14 -16.18 -11.38
C ASP A 168 -0.40 -14.78 -11.97
N LEU A 169 0.52 -13.84 -11.73
CA LEU A 169 0.51 -12.55 -12.42
C LEU A 169 0.58 -12.76 -13.94
N PRO A 170 -0.35 -12.19 -14.72
CA PRO A 170 -0.37 -12.38 -16.16
C PRO A 170 0.84 -11.72 -16.82
N VAL A 171 1.43 -12.42 -17.79
CA VAL A 171 2.52 -11.89 -18.61
C VAL A 171 1.95 -11.22 -19.86
N GLY A 172 2.27 -9.93 -20.06
CA GLY A 172 1.78 -9.15 -21.20
C GLY A 172 0.35 -8.64 -20.99
N ALA A 173 -0.46 -8.63 -22.05
CA ALA A 173 -1.85 -8.23 -21.98
C ALA A 173 -2.65 -9.20 -21.07
N PRO A 174 -3.21 -8.72 -19.95
CA PRO A 174 -3.86 -9.56 -18.95
C PRO A 174 -5.03 -10.36 -19.52
N ILE A 175 -5.13 -11.61 -19.08
CA ILE A 175 -6.29 -12.49 -19.29
C ILE A 175 -6.28 -13.55 -18.20
N TRP A 176 -7.46 -13.94 -17.72
CA TRP A 176 -7.63 -14.93 -16.67
C TRP A 176 -7.41 -16.35 -17.18
N ASP A 177 -7.22 -17.30 -16.26
CA ASP A 177 -7.09 -18.73 -16.57
C ASP A 177 -8.44 -19.44 -16.56
N THR A 178 -9.30 -19.10 -15.59
CA THR A 178 -10.62 -19.71 -15.43
C THR A 178 -11.63 -18.76 -14.80
N VAL A 179 -12.87 -19.23 -14.69
CA VAL A 179 -13.99 -18.53 -14.05
C VAL A 179 -14.48 -19.33 -12.85
N LEU A 180 -14.90 -18.62 -11.81
CA LEU A 180 -15.40 -19.16 -10.55
C LEU A 180 -16.85 -18.72 -10.30
N ILE A 181 -17.64 -19.61 -9.70
CA ILE A 181 -18.89 -19.29 -9.01
C ILE A 181 -18.71 -19.64 -7.54
N ASN A 182 -18.89 -18.68 -6.63
CA ASN A 182 -18.66 -18.86 -5.19
C ASN A 182 -17.33 -19.58 -4.90
N ASN A 183 -16.25 -19.06 -5.50
CA ASN A 183 -14.89 -19.58 -5.36
C ASN A 183 -14.69 -21.04 -5.81
N VAL A 184 -15.55 -21.55 -6.70
CA VAL A 184 -15.39 -22.87 -7.32
C VAL A 184 -15.36 -22.75 -8.85
N GLY A 185 -14.29 -23.26 -9.45
CA GLY A 185 -14.07 -23.29 -10.90
C GLY A 185 -13.64 -24.66 -11.41
N ARG A 186 -13.23 -24.72 -12.68
CA ARG A 186 -12.66 -25.91 -13.30
C ARG A 186 -11.48 -25.53 -14.17
N TYR A 187 -10.38 -26.26 -14.03
CA TYR A 187 -9.23 -26.14 -14.91
C TYR A 187 -8.65 -27.51 -15.25
N ASN A 188 -7.94 -27.61 -16.38
CA ASN A 188 -7.37 -28.87 -16.83
C ASN A 188 -6.04 -29.15 -16.11
N CYS A 189 -6.03 -30.10 -15.17
CA CYS A 189 -4.83 -30.46 -14.42
C CYS A 189 -3.65 -30.88 -15.30
N THR A 190 -3.87 -31.52 -16.44
CA THR A 190 -2.78 -31.91 -17.36
C THR A 190 -2.07 -30.67 -17.92
N ILE A 191 -2.82 -29.62 -18.22
CA ILE A 191 -2.27 -28.34 -18.70
C ILE A 191 -1.56 -27.61 -17.54
N ALA A 192 -2.19 -27.54 -16.36
CA ALA A 192 -1.60 -26.92 -15.18
C ALA A 192 -0.25 -27.54 -14.80
N GLN A 193 -0.18 -28.88 -14.76
CA GLN A 193 1.05 -29.61 -14.47
C GLN A 193 2.13 -29.39 -15.54
N ALA A 194 1.75 -29.30 -16.81
CA ALA A 194 2.68 -28.98 -17.89
C ALA A 194 3.23 -27.54 -17.78
N ALA A 195 2.46 -26.62 -17.18
CA ALA A 195 2.87 -25.25 -16.87
C ALA A 195 3.61 -25.13 -15.52
N GLY A 196 3.79 -26.23 -14.78
CA GLY A 196 4.53 -26.26 -13.51
C GLY A 196 3.70 -25.99 -12.26
N PHE A 197 2.36 -25.95 -12.37
CA PHE A 197 1.48 -25.76 -11.21
C PHE A 197 1.07 -27.09 -10.57
N ASP A 198 0.90 -27.07 -9.25
CA ASP A 198 0.30 -28.16 -8.49
C ASP A 198 -1.21 -28.22 -8.76
N CYS A 199 -1.73 -29.42 -9.03
CA CYS A 199 -3.16 -29.65 -9.23
C CYS A 199 -3.68 -30.73 -8.27
N GLY A 200 -4.79 -30.43 -7.59
CA GLY A 200 -5.48 -31.31 -6.66
C GLY A 200 -6.89 -31.69 -7.13
N PRO A 201 -7.67 -32.39 -6.28
CA PRO A 201 -9.02 -32.78 -6.62
C PRO A 201 -9.94 -31.56 -6.70
N ASN A 202 -10.85 -31.57 -7.69
CA ASN A 202 -11.85 -30.51 -7.85
C ASN A 202 -12.82 -30.46 -6.66
N ALA A 203 -13.10 -29.25 -6.18
CA ALA A 203 -14.20 -29.03 -5.23
C ALA A 203 -15.57 -29.33 -5.88
N PRO A 204 -16.56 -29.85 -5.13
CA PRO A 204 -17.92 -29.98 -5.63
C PRO A 204 -18.47 -28.64 -6.14
N LEU A 205 -19.24 -28.67 -7.25
CA LEU A 205 -19.86 -27.46 -7.77
C LEU A 205 -20.85 -26.87 -6.76
N PRO A 206 -21.02 -25.53 -6.71
CA PRO A 206 -22.02 -24.91 -5.86
C PRO A 206 -23.43 -25.43 -6.20
N ARG A 207 -24.20 -25.80 -5.17
CA ARG A 207 -25.56 -26.32 -5.29
C ARG A 207 -26.56 -25.43 -4.54
N PHE A 208 -27.63 -25.03 -5.21
CA PHE A 208 -28.70 -24.18 -4.68
C PHE A 208 -30.03 -24.93 -4.67
N HIS A 209 -30.62 -25.09 -3.48
CA HIS A 209 -31.82 -25.92 -3.32
C HIS A 209 -33.12 -25.13 -3.48
N PHE A 210 -33.87 -25.44 -4.53
CA PHE A 210 -35.15 -24.83 -4.85
C PHE A 210 -36.31 -25.71 -4.42
N LYS A 211 -37.39 -25.09 -3.94
CA LYS A 211 -38.66 -25.74 -3.65
C LYS A 211 -39.66 -25.37 -4.76
N PRO A 212 -40.39 -26.35 -5.33
CA PRO A 212 -41.35 -26.08 -6.39
C PRO A 212 -42.32 -24.94 -6.05
N GLY A 213 -42.53 -24.04 -7.01
CA GLY A 213 -43.45 -22.91 -6.90
C GLY A 213 -43.03 -21.79 -5.93
N LYS A 214 -41.83 -21.86 -5.31
CA LYS A 214 -41.31 -20.79 -4.46
C LYS A 214 -40.51 -19.76 -5.25
N LYS A 215 -40.48 -18.53 -4.77
CA LYS A 215 -39.72 -17.42 -5.35
C LYS A 215 -38.40 -17.23 -4.59
N TYR A 216 -37.30 -17.08 -5.31
CA TYR A 216 -35.96 -16.92 -4.75
C TYR A 216 -35.36 -15.60 -5.18
N LEU A 217 -34.61 -14.96 -4.30
CA LEU A 217 -33.78 -13.80 -4.62
C LEU A 217 -32.34 -14.28 -4.79
N LEU A 218 -31.75 -14.04 -5.95
CA LEU A 218 -30.34 -14.31 -6.20
C LEU A 218 -29.63 -12.97 -6.31
N ARG A 219 -28.63 -12.75 -5.45
CA ARG A 219 -27.81 -11.55 -5.40
C ARG A 219 -26.54 -11.83 -6.20
N LEU A 220 -26.53 -11.41 -7.46
CA LEU A 220 -25.39 -11.58 -8.35
C LEU A 220 -24.39 -10.46 -8.08
N ILE A 221 -23.13 -10.82 -7.86
CA ILE A 221 -22.03 -9.87 -7.65
C ILE A 221 -20.90 -10.29 -8.58
N ASN A 222 -20.56 -9.43 -9.54
CA ASN A 222 -19.35 -9.66 -10.32
C ASN A 222 -18.16 -9.06 -9.58
N THR A 223 -17.35 -9.94 -9.03
CA THR A 223 -16.15 -9.60 -8.25
C THR A 223 -14.86 -9.85 -9.03
N SER A 224 -14.95 -10.11 -10.35
CA SER A 224 -13.80 -10.34 -11.23
C SER A 224 -12.79 -9.19 -11.20
N ALA A 225 -11.56 -9.43 -11.61
CA ALA A 225 -10.57 -8.39 -11.86
C ALA A 225 -10.74 -7.76 -13.25
N MET A 226 -11.35 -8.47 -14.20
CA MET A 226 -11.48 -8.00 -15.58
C MET A 226 -12.74 -8.50 -16.28
N ALA A 227 -13.11 -9.77 -16.10
CA ALA A 227 -14.12 -10.41 -16.91
C ALA A 227 -15.54 -9.82 -16.71
N ALA A 228 -16.18 -9.43 -17.81
CA ALA A 228 -17.64 -9.33 -17.87
C ALA A 228 -18.25 -10.72 -18.04
N PHE A 229 -19.39 -10.98 -17.39
CA PHE A 229 -20.03 -12.28 -17.44
C PHE A 229 -21.40 -12.22 -18.08
N LYS A 230 -21.71 -13.25 -18.88
CA LYS A 230 -23.07 -13.61 -19.25
C LYS A 230 -23.58 -14.68 -18.28
N PHE A 231 -24.62 -14.34 -17.52
CA PHE A 231 -25.27 -15.23 -16.56
C PHE A 231 -26.61 -15.72 -17.10
N SER A 232 -26.88 -17.03 -16.95
CA SER A 232 -28.19 -17.62 -17.26
C SER A 232 -28.48 -18.85 -16.39
N ILE A 233 -29.75 -19.23 -16.33
CA ILE A 233 -30.21 -20.44 -15.64
C ILE A 233 -31.03 -21.25 -16.64
N ASP A 234 -30.63 -22.50 -16.87
CA ASP A 234 -31.32 -23.39 -17.80
C ASP A 234 -32.80 -23.52 -17.41
N ASN A 235 -33.68 -23.28 -18.38
CA ASN A 235 -35.13 -23.42 -18.25
C ASN A 235 -35.78 -22.53 -17.16
N HIS A 236 -35.08 -21.50 -16.67
CA HIS A 236 -35.64 -20.49 -15.77
C HIS A 236 -35.48 -19.09 -16.36
N THR A 237 -36.53 -18.28 -16.20
CA THR A 237 -36.47 -16.84 -16.42
C THR A 237 -36.47 -16.12 -15.07
N PHE A 238 -36.03 -14.87 -15.07
CA PHE A 238 -35.93 -14.04 -13.88
C PHE A 238 -36.25 -12.58 -14.17
N GLN A 239 -36.58 -11.84 -13.11
CA GLN A 239 -36.82 -10.39 -13.18
C GLN A 239 -35.75 -9.68 -12.37
N VAL A 240 -35.14 -8.63 -12.91
CA VAL A 240 -34.22 -7.75 -12.17
C VAL A 240 -35.03 -6.83 -11.27
N VAL A 241 -34.61 -6.69 -10.01
CA VAL A 241 -35.29 -5.87 -9.00
C VAL A 241 -34.39 -4.86 -8.28
N ALA A 242 -33.07 -5.00 -8.41
CA ALA A 242 -32.12 -3.95 -8.05
C ALA A 242 -30.88 -4.03 -8.94
N SER A 243 -30.25 -2.87 -9.15
CA SER A 243 -28.90 -2.72 -9.71
C SER A 243 -28.08 -1.93 -8.70
N ASP A 244 -26.90 -2.42 -8.31
CA ASP A 244 -25.99 -1.69 -7.42
C ASP A 244 -26.65 -1.16 -6.12
N ALA A 245 -27.44 -2.03 -5.48
CA ALA A 245 -28.27 -1.74 -4.30
C ALA A 245 -29.42 -0.71 -4.53
N ASP A 246 -29.52 -0.08 -5.69
CA ASP A 246 -30.66 0.77 -6.05
C ASP A 246 -31.83 -0.06 -6.60
N TYR A 247 -32.98 0.04 -5.96
CA TYR A 247 -34.17 -0.69 -6.38
C TYR A 247 -34.68 -0.21 -7.74
N VAL A 248 -34.90 -1.18 -8.64
CA VAL A 248 -35.59 -0.97 -9.91
C VAL A 248 -36.96 -1.63 -9.90
N LYS A 249 -37.88 -1.13 -10.72
CA LYS A 249 -39.16 -1.79 -10.93
C LYS A 249 -38.87 -3.20 -11.47
N PRO A 250 -39.52 -4.25 -10.94
CA PRO A 250 -39.34 -5.60 -11.45
C PRO A 250 -39.43 -5.61 -12.98
N SER A 251 -38.34 -6.03 -13.62
CA SER A 251 -38.22 -6.01 -15.06
C SER A 251 -39.22 -6.96 -15.72
N THR A 252 -39.38 -6.87 -17.04
CA THR A 252 -39.97 -8.01 -17.77
C THR A 252 -39.11 -9.26 -17.56
N PRO A 253 -39.68 -10.48 -17.52
CA PRO A 253 -38.89 -11.69 -17.40
C PRO A 253 -37.84 -11.82 -18.52
N ILE A 254 -36.59 -11.98 -18.14
CA ILE A 254 -35.43 -12.23 -19.00
C ILE A 254 -34.84 -13.61 -18.69
N ASN A 255 -33.96 -14.13 -19.54
CA ASN A 255 -33.29 -15.42 -19.31
C ASN A 255 -31.76 -15.31 -19.24
N THR A 256 -31.22 -14.17 -19.65
CA THR A 256 -29.80 -13.87 -19.69
C THR A 256 -29.59 -12.45 -19.21
N ILE A 257 -28.52 -12.22 -18.45
CA ILE A 257 -28.05 -10.88 -18.06
C ILE A 257 -26.54 -10.81 -18.24
N THR A 258 -26.06 -9.70 -18.78
CA THR A 258 -24.63 -9.37 -18.79
C THR A 258 -24.34 -8.53 -17.55
N ILE A 259 -23.30 -8.90 -16.81
CA ILE A 259 -22.86 -8.21 -15.60
C ILE A 259 -21.37 -7.91 -15.72
N ASN A 260 -21.03 -6.63 -15.77
CA ASN A 260 -19.65 -6.18 -15.88
C ASN A 260 -18.95 -6.25 -14.51
N VAL A 261 -17.61 -6.17 -14.48
CA VAL A 261 -16.86 -6.20 -13.21
C VAL A 261 -17.41 -5.15 -12.25
N ALA A 262 -17.50 -5.50 -10.97
CA ALA A 262 -18.01 -4.70 -9.85
C ALA A 262 -19.51 -4.38 -9.82
N GLN A 263 -20.25 -4.70 -10.87
CA GLN A 263 -21.70 -4.55 -10.89
C GLN A 263 -22.40 -5.61 -10.03
N ARG A 264 -23.59 -5.25 -9.53
CA ARG A 264 -24.47 -6.17 -8.79
C ARG A 264 -25.88 -6.11 -9.34
N TYR A 265 -26.50 -7.28 -9.47
CA TYR A 265 -27.91 -7.40 -9.82
C TYR A 265 -28.64 -8.33 -8.85
N ASP A 266 -29.73 -7.84 -8.30
CA ASP A 266 -30.67 -8.66 -7.55
C ASP A 266 -31.75 -9.17 -8.49
N ILE A 267 -31.85 -10.49 -8.64
CA ILE A 267 -32.80 -11.13 -9.55
C ILE A 267 -33.81 -12.02 -8.80
N LEU A 268 -35.07 -11.93 -9.18
CA LEU A 268 -36.14 -12.80 -8.70
C LEU A 268 -36.32 -13.98 -9.66
N VAL A 269 -36.02 -15.18 -9.17
CA VAL A 269 -36.23 -16.44 -9.89
C VAL A 269 -37.46 -17.13 -9.32
N GLN A 270 -38.42 -17.45 -10.18
CA GLN A 270 -39.56 -18.29 -9.81
C GLN A 270 -39.21 -19.75 -10.05
N ALA A 271 -39.19 -20.56 -8.99
CA ALA A 271 -38.99 -21.99 -9.12
C ALA A 271 -40.16 -22.63 -9.89
N ALA A 272 -39.85 -23.59 -10.74
CA ALA A 272 -40.80 -24.37 -11.52
C ALA A 272 -41.92 -24.94 -10.63
N SER A 273 -43.15 -24.91 -11.14
CA SER A 273 -44.32 -25.46 -10.42
C SER A 273 -44.26 -26.99 -10.37
N ILE A 274 -44.98 -27.60 -9.42
CA ILE A 274 -45.07 -29.08 -9.31
C ILE A 274 -45.55 -29.72 -10.62
N SER A 275 -46.51 -29.10 -11.32
CA SER A 275 -46.99 -29.56 -12.63
C SER A 275 -45.94 -29.43 -13.73
N GLN A 276 -45.07 -28.41 -13.68
CA GLN A 276 -43.95 -28.27 -14.59
C GLN A 276 -42.85 -29.28 -14.25
N CYS A 277 -42.52 -29.49 -12.97
CA CYS A 277 -41.57 -30.52 -12.52
C CYS A 277 -42.00 -31.93 -12.93
N GLN A 278 -43.30 -32.23 -13.00
CA GLN A 278 -43.82 -33.51 -13.49
C GLN A 278 -43.67 -33.71 -15.01
N THR A 279 -43.56 -32.61 -15.78
CA THR A 279 -43.31 -32.62 -17.23
C THR A 279 -41.83 -32.41 -17.59
N LEU A 280 -41.03 -31.88 -16.66
CA LEU A 280 -39.62 -31.63 -16.82
C LEU A 280 -38.86 -32.91 -16.49
N THR A 281 -38.08 -33.40 -17.44
CA THR A 281 -37.32 -34.65 -17.34
C THR A 281 -36.09 -34.55 -16.43
N SER A 282 -35.82 -33.40 -15.83
CA SER A 282 -34.62 -33.14 -15.03
C SER A 282 -34.99 -32.48 -13.71
N GLU A 283 -34.51 -33.07 -12.61
CA GLU A 283 -34.73 -32.61 -11.25
C GLU A 283 -33.68 -31.56 -10.80
N SER A 284 -32.70 -31.30 -11.67
CA SER A 284 -31.59 -30.36 -11.46
C SER A 284 -31.32 -29.54 -12.72
N TYR A 285 -30.86 -28.30 -12.59
CA TYR A 285 -30.63 -27.38 -13.70
C TYR A 285 -29.26 -26.69 -13.59
N TRP A 286 -28.63 -26.42 -14.73
CA TRP A 286 -27.40 -25.63 -14.75
C TRP A 286 -27.68 -24.15 -14.53
N ILE A 287 -26.91 -23.54 -13.63
CA ILE A 287 -26.54 -22.13 -13.68
C ILE A 287 -25.28 -22.04 -14.54
N ARG A 288 -25.30 -21.18 -15.55
CA ARG A 288 -24.20 -21.00 -16.49
C ARG A 288 -23.67 -19.58 -16.40
N VAL A 289 -22.34 -19.50 -16.30
CA VAL A 289 -21.59 -18.25 -16.36
C VAL A 289 -20.55 -18.39 -17.44
N HIS A 290 -20.59 -17.48 -18.40
CA HIS A 290 -19.63 -17.40 -19.50
C HIS A 290 -18.94 -16.04 -19.46
N SER A 291 -17.61 -16.02 -19.30
CA SER A 291 -16.83 -14.79 -19.42
C SER A 291 -16.76 -14.34 -20.86
N LEU A 292 -17.00 -13.05 -21.09
CA LEU A 292 -16.89 -12.43 -22.40
C LEU A 292 -15.45 -11.96 -22.61
N PHE A 293 -14.85 -12.31 -23.75
CA PHE A 293 -13.48 -11.98 -24.13
C PHE A 293 -13.39 -11.71 -25.64
N GLY A 294 -12.30 -11.08 -26.07
CA GLY A 294 -12.19 -10.44 -27.37
C GLY A 294 -12.96 -9.12 -27.43
N LEU A 295 -12.77 -8.36 -28.51
CA LEU A 295 -13.47 -7.09 -28.72
C LEU A 295 -15.00 -7.30 -28.67
N PRO A 296 -15.75 -6.41 -27.99
CA PRO A 296 -15.29 -5.19 -27.31
C PRO A 296 -14.91 -5.38 -25.82
N TRP A 297 -14.83 -6.60 -25.30
CA TRP A 297 -14.64 -6.86 -23.86
C TRP A 297 -13.18 -6.80 -23.41
N THR A 298 -12.27 -7.27 -24.27
CA THR A 298 -10.84 -7.33 -23.97
C THR A 298 -10.04 -7.10 -25.24
N ALA A 299 -8.92 -6.38 -25.13
CA ALA A 299 -8.02 -6.10 -26.26
C ALA A 299 -7.41 -7.36 -26.90
N ARG A 300 -7.41 -8.48 -26.17
CA ARG A 300 -6.83 -9.76 -26.59
C ARG A 300 -7.82 -10.56 -27.43
N SER A 301 -7.40 -10.96 -28.63
CA SER A 301 -8.23 -11.77 -29.54
C SER A 301 -8.32 -13.24 -29.08
N ALA A 302 -9.34 -13.96 -29.56
CA ALA A 302 -9.62 -15.33 -29.14
C ALA A 302 -8.49 -16.33 -29.44
N ASP A 303 -7.68 -16.08 -30.47
CA ASP A 303 -6.51 -16.89 -30.83
C ASP A 303 -5.30 -16.63 -29.93
N GLN A 304 -5.34 -15.57 -29.11
CA GLN A 304 -4.27 -15.21 -28.21
C GLN A 304 -4.50 -15.72 -26.79
N VAL A 305 -5.62 -16.35 -26.45
CA VAL A 305 -5.87 -16.84 -25.08
C VAL A 305 -4.87 -17.95 -24.67
N PRO A 306 -4.46 -18.03 -23.39
CA PRO A 306 -3.54 -19.06 -22.91
C PRO A 306 -4.08 -20.48 -23.11
N ASN A 307 -3.17 -21.45 -23.22
CA ASN A 307 -3.56 -22.86 -23.25
C ASN A 307 -4.25 -23.22 -21.93
N GLY A 308 -5.37 -23.94 -21.99
CA GLY A 308 -6.16 -24.30 -20.82
C GLY A 308 -7.16 -23.25 -20.35
N PHE A 309 -7.18 -22.06 -20.98
CA PHE A 309 -8.18 -21.02 -20.76
C PHE A 309 -9.60 -21.60 -20.73
N ASN A 310 -10.31 -21.40 -19.61
CA ASN A 310 -11.68 -21.84 -19.46
C ASN A 310 -12.62 -20.64 -19.20
N PRO A 311 -13.41 -20.21 -20.20
CA PRO A 311 -14.33 -19.10 -20.03
C PRO A 311 -15.64 -19.46 -19.30
N ASN A 312 -15.82 -20.72 -18.88
CA ASN A 312 -17.09 -21.20 -18.34
C ASN A 312 -16.99 -21.63 -16.89
N ALA A 313 -17.97 -21.23 -16.10
CA ALA A 313 -18.24 -21.76 -14.78
C ALA A 313 -19.69 -22.25 -14.66
N PHE A 314 -19.89 -23.25 -13.81
CA PHE A 314 -21.17 -23.92 -13.62
C PHE A 314 -21.53 -24.02 -12.15
N ALA A 315 -22.81 -23.85 -11.85
CA ALA A 315 -23.40 -24.20 -10.57
C ALA A 315 -24.73 -24.91 -10.83
N ILE A 316 -25.34 -25.48 -9.80
CA ILE A 316 -26.49 -26.37 -9.95
C ILE A 316 -27.65 -25.86 -9.11
N ILE A 317 -28.85 -25.84 -9.68
CA ILE A 317 -30.10 -25.71 -8.92
C ILE A 317 -30.72 -27.10 -8.79
N ASP A 318 -30.95 -27.55 -7.56
CA ASP A 318 -31.57 -28.84 -7.26
C ASP A 318 -32.96 -28.65 -6.68
N TYR A 319 -33.92 -29.46 -7.14
CA TYR A 319 -35.27 -29.50 -6.55
C TYR A 319 -35.46 -30.59 -5.50
N GLU A 320 -34.61 -31.62 -5.50
CA GLU A 320 -34.59 -32.66 -4.46
C GLU A 320 -33.37 -32.54 -3.54
N VAL A 321 -33.52 -33.08 -2.33
CA VAL A 321 -32.46 -33.11 -1.32
C VAL A 321 -31.61 -34.36 -1.57
N ASN A 322 -30.28 -34.19 -1.63
CA ASN A 322 -29.26 -35.25 -1.82
C ASN A 322 -29.01 -35.75 -3.25
N MET A 323 -29.35 -34.97 -4.28
CA MET A 323 -28.83 -35.27 -5.62
C MET A 323 -27.31 -35.07 -5.69
N THR A 324 -26.63 -35.96 -6.39
CA THR A 324 -25.18 -35.89 -6.60
C THR A 324 -24.80 -35.89 -8.08
N SER A 325 -25.72 -36.25 -8.98
CA SER A 325 -25.50 -36.19 -10.43
C SER A 325 -25.56 -34.75 -10.93
N ASP A 326 -24.76 -34.48 -11.96
CA ASP A 326 -24.79 -33.20 -12.67
C ASP A 326 -26.03 -33.11 -13.59
N PRO A 327 -26.61 -31.91 -13.78
CA PRO A 327 -27.72 -31.69 -14.70
C PRO A 327 -27.40 -32.09 -16.15
N THR A 328 -28.41 -32.53 -16.88
CA THR A 328 -28.32 -32.80 -18.33
C THR A 328 -29.05 -31.74 -19.16
N THR A 329 -29.38 -30.60 -18.56
CA THR A 329 -30.13 -29.51 -19.20
C THR A 329 -29.26 -28.77 -20.23
N SER A 330 -29.90 -28.17 -21.21
CA SER A 330 -29.26 -27.38 -22.26
C SER A 330 -29.50 -25.88 -22.07
N THR A 331 -28.56 -25.07 -22.57
CA THR A 331 -28.70 -23.61 -22.61
C THR A 331 -29.95 -23.16 -23.36
N TRP A 332 -30.39 -21.93 -23.11
CA TRP A 332 -31.46 -21.27 -23.85
C TRP A 332 -31.09 -21.10 -25.34
N PRO A 333 -31.99 -21.40 -26.28
CA PRO A 333 -31.72 -21.23 -27.71
C PRO A 333 -31.80 -19.77 -28.16
N ILE A 334 -32.52 -18.92 -27.43
CA ILE A 334 -32.71 -17.49 -27.72
C ILE A 334 -32.45 -16.72 -26.42
N GLU A 335 -31.54 -15.76 -26.50
CA GLU A 335 -31.24 -14.84 -25.39
C GLU A 335 -32.25 -13.70 -25.36
N VAL A 336 -32.79 -13.43 -24.18
CA VAL A 336 -33.69 -12.33 -23.86
C VAL A 336 -33.07 -11.60 -22.68
N THR A 337 -32.68 -10.35 -22.90
CA THR A 337 -32.02 -9.47 -21.92
C THR A 337 -32.58 -8.05 -22.03
N ILE A 338 -32.24 -7.19 -21.07
CA ILE A 338 -32.51 -5.77 -21.08
C ILE A 338 -31.16 -5.04 -21.08
N PRO A 339 -30.97 -4.00 -21.91
CA PRO A 339 -29.75 -3.19 -21.88
C PRO A 339 -29.49 -2.58 -20.50
N GLU A 340 -28.21 -2.42 -20.15
CA GLU A 340 -27.75 -1.98 -18.82
C GLU A 340 -28.51 -0.76 -18.29
N PHE A 341 -28.74 0.27 -19.13
CA PHE A 341 -29.35 1.55 -18.71
C PHE A 341 -30.87 1.65 -18.91
N ASP A 342 -31.52 0.56 -19.33
CA ASP A 342 -32.95 0.56 -19.69
C ASP A 342 -33.87 0.18 -18.51
N TYR A 343 -33.31 -0.14 -17.34
CA TYR A 343 -34.10 -0.37 -16.14
C TYR A 343 -34.78 0.93 -15.66
N LEU A 344 -35.90 0.77 -14.96
CA LEU A 344 -36.69 1.88 -14.43
C LEU A 344 -36.53 1.93 -12.91
N PRO A 345 -36.15 3.07 -12.31
CA PRO A 345 -36.05 3.19 -10.86
C PRO A 345 -37.42 3.01 -10.19
N VAL A 346 -37.44 2.44 -8.98
CA VAL A 346 -38.68 2.35 -8.17
C VAL A 346 -39.17 3.73 -7.79
N THR A 347 -38.25 4.60 -7.36
CA THR A 347 -38.52 5.99 -6.99
C THR A 347 -38.34 6.87 -8.24
N PRO A 348 -39.43 7.40 -8.83
CA PRO A 348 -39.33 8.28 -9.98
C PRO A 348 -38.60 9.57 -9.63
N ILE A 349 -37.82 10.10 -10.57
CA ILE A 349 -37.10 11.37 -10.43
C ILE A 349 -37.07 12.10 -11.78
N SER A 350 -37.15 13.43 -11.72
CA SER A 350 -36.92 14.31 -12.86
C SER A 350 -35.72 15.18 -12.51
N LEU A 351 -34.68 15.11 -13.33
CA LEU A 351 -33.45 15.88 -13.13
C LEU A 351 -33.61 17.30 -13.72
N PRO A 352 -32.91 18.31 -13.16
CA PRO A 352 -32.81 19.64 -13.77
C PRO A 352 -32.45 19.56 -15.25
N THR A 353 -32.84 20.52 -16.09
CA THR A 353 -32.43 20.50 -17.50
C THR A 353 -30.98 20.94 -17.68
N ILE A 354 -30.54 21.91 -16.87
CA ILE A 354 -29.22 22.53 -16.93
C ILE A 354 -28.44 22.11 -15.68
N PRO A 355 -27.23 21.55 -15.83
CA PRO A 355 -26.35 21.29 -14.69
C PRO A 355 -25.65 22.58 -14.23
N ASP A 356 -25.29 22.64 -12.95
CA ASP A 356 -24.51 23.75 -12.38
C ASP A 356 -23.04 23.68 -12.80
N GLN A 357 -22.51 22.46 -12.96
CA GLN A 357 -21.16 22.18 -13.42
C GLN A 357 -21.20 21.07 -14.47
N ARG A 358 -20.43 21.23 -15.56
CA ARG A 358 -20.24 20.21 -16.59
C ARG A 358 -18.77 19.88 -16.73
N ILE A 359 -18.43 18.60 -16.75
CA ILE A 359 -17.07 18.10 -16.83
C ILE A 359 -17.00 17.08 -17.97
N VAL A 360 -15.97 17.18 -18.81
CA VAL A 360 -15.63 16.15 -19.80
C VAL A 360 -14.40 15.40 -19.34
N VAL A 361 -14.50 14.08 -19.28
CA VAL A 361 -13.44 13.16 -18.88
C VAL A 361 -13.16 12.25 -20.08
N GLU A 362 -12.07 12.51 -20.78
CA GLU A 362 -11.60 11.63 -21.85
C GLU A 362 -10.58 10.65 -21.28
N PHE A 363 -10.61 9.39 -21.71
CA PHE A 363 -9.62 8.41 -21.29
C PHE A 363 -9.12 7.54 -22.44
N THR A 364 -7.88 7.09 -22.31
CA THR A 364 -7.25 6.18 -23.27
C THR A 364 -6.25 5.25 -22.58
N LEU A 365 -5.89 4.16 -23.27
CA LEU A 365 -4.84 3.22 -22.88
C LEU A 365 -3.79 3.22 -23.98
N ALA A 366 -2.61 3.78 -23.71
CA ALA A 366 -1.63 4.03 -24.76
C ALA A 366 -0.20 4.16 -24.23
N VAL A 367 0.76 4.26 -25.14
CA VAL A 367 2.09 4.78 -24.86
C VAL A 367 2.12 6.24 -25.34
N LEU A 368 2.09 7.19 -24.41
CA LEU A 368 2.04 8.63 -24.72
C LEU A 368 3.38 9.32 -24.42
N PRO A 369 3.65 10.51 -25.02
CA PRO A 369 4.90 11.24 -24.81
C PRO A 369 5.32 11.48 -23.34
N PRO A 370 4.41 11.68 -22.36
CA PRO A 370 4.80 11.79 -20.95
C PRO A 370 5.52 10.54 -20.42
N ASN A 371 5.17 9.35 -20.92
CA ASN A 371 5.79 8.08 -20.55
C ASN A 371 6.05 7.23 -21.81
N PRO A 372 7.09 7.54 -22.61
CA PRO A 372 7.28 6.98 -23.95
C PRO A 372 7.67 5.48 -23.96
N THR A 373 7.83 4.87 -22.80
CA THR A 373 8.23 3.47 -22.62
C THR A 373 7.19 2.63 -21.90
N ALA A 374 6.09 3.22 -21.43
CA ALA A 374 5.11 2.55 -20.58
C ALA A 374 3.71 2.64 -21.21
N PHE A 375 3.03 1.49 -21.27
CA PHE A 375 1.60 1.43 -21.59
C PHE A 375 0.83 1.68 -20.31
N LEU A 376 0.10 2.80 -20.25
CA LEU A 376 -0.59 3.28 -19.05
C LEU A 376 -2.02 3.71 -19.40
N GLY A 377 -2.84 3.83 -18.35
CA GLY A 377 -4.13 4.50 -18.42
C GLY A 377 -3.96 6.00 -18.27
N TYR A 378 -4.59 6.77 -19.14
CA TYR A 378 -4.54 8.22 -19.10
C TYR A 378 -5.94 8.81 -19.04
N ILE A 379 -6.06 9.90 -18.29
CA ILE A 379 -7.25 10.74 -18.23
C ILE A 379 -6.90 12.15 -18.68
N SER A 380 -7.81 12.77 -19.42
CA SER A 380 -7.84 14.18 -19.75
C SER A 380 -9.11 14.79 -19.17
N LEU A 381 -8.97 15.93 -18.49
CA LEU A 381 -10.06 16.66 -17.86
C LEU A 381 -10.30 17.97 -18.62
N ASN A 382 -11.49 18.13 -19.19
CA ASN A 382 -11.88 19.34 -19.94
C ASN A 382 -10.87 19.74 -21.03
N GLU A 383 -10.53 18.79 -21.92
CA GLU A 383 -9.61 18.99 -23.05
C GLU A 383 -8.16 19.36 -22.65
N GLN A 384 -7.78 19.10 -21.39
CA GLN A 384 -6.40 19.27 -20.93
C GLN A 384 -5.47 18.16 -21.46
N SER A 385 -4.19 18.25 -21.12
CA SER A 385 -3.23 17.21 -21.48
C SER A 385 -3.50 15.92 -20.71
N PHE A 386 -3.38 14.78 -21.38
CA PHE A 386 -3.48 13.47 -20.77
C PHE A 386 -2.45 13.26 -19.67
N SER A 387 -2.90 12.69 -18.56
CA SER A 387 -2.10 12.36 -17.39
C SER A 387 -2.52 11.00 -16.82
N SER A 388 -1.54 10.22 -16.38
CA SER A 388 -1.76 8.92 -15.74
C SER A 388 -1.85 9.13 -14.23
N LEU A 389 -2.78 8.44 -13.56
CA LEU A 389 -2.90 8.54 -12.11
C LEU A 389 -1.62 8.03 -11.44
N GLU A 390 -1.02 8.88 -10.61
CA GLU A 390 0.01 8.50 -9.65
C GLU A 390 -0.48 8.85 -8.26
N ILE A 391 -0.58 7.85 -7.38
CA ILE A 391 -1.07 8.04 -6.01
C ILE A 391 -0.11 8.99 -5.28
N PRO A 392 -0.58 10.16 -4.79
CA PRO A 392 0.27 11.09 -4.08
C PRO A 392 0.84 10.49 -2.80
N ARG A 393 2.05 10.93 -2.40
CA ARG A 393 2.74 10.42 -1.20
C ARG A 393 1.96 10.60 0.10
N THR A 394 1.09 11.60 0.14
CA THR A 394 0.19 11.88 1.25
C THR A 394 -1.23 11.77 0.72
N PRO A 395 -2.13 11.08 1.45
CA PRO A 395 -3.53 10.98 1.06
C PRO A 395 -4.12 12.35 0.70
N PRO A 396 -4.63 12.55 -0.53
CA PRO A 396 -5.29 13.79 -0.93
C PRO A 396 -6.43 14.17 0.00
N LEU A 397 -7.17 13.20 0.58
CA LEU A 397 -8.18 13.52 1.60
C LEU A 397 -7.57 14.33 2.75
N PHE A 398 -6.40 13.93 3.25
CA PHE A 398 -5.75 14.64 4.35
C PHE A 398 -5.12 15.95 3.91
N THR A 399 -4.51 15.98 2.74
CA THR A 399 -3.87 17.19 2.19
C THR A 399 -4.90 18.29 1.98
N ILE A 400 -6.03 17.97 1.34
CA ILE A 400 -7.14 18.91 1.14
C ILE A 400 -7.73 19.31 2.50
N THR A 401 -8.04 18.36 3.38
CA THR A 401 -8.61 18.66 4.71
C THR A 401 -7.70 19.55 5.58
N GLN A 402 -6.39 19.58 5.32
CA GLN A 402 -5.43 20.47 5.99
C GLN A 402 -5.38 21.90 5.41
N GLY A 403 -6.14 22.18 4.36
CA GLY A 403 -6.27 23.52 3.76
C GLY A 403 -5.62 23.68 2.39
N ALA A 404 -5.14 22.60 1.76
CA ALA A 404 -4.71 22.66 0.37
C ALA A 404 -5.94 22.73 -0.56
N ASP A 405 -5.81 23.45 -1.66
CA ASP A 405 -6.81 23.46 -2.72
C ASP A 405 -6.61 22.27 -3.66
N THR A 406 -7.65 21.92 -4.42
CA THR A 406 -7.58 20.85 -5.43
C THR A 406 -6.45 21.08 -6.44
N ASN A 407 -6.19 22.34 -6.80
CA ASN A 407 -5.13 22.72 -7.73
C ASN A 407 -3.71 22.58 -7.16
N ASP A 408 -3.57 22.43 -5.84
CA ASP A 408 -2.27 22.20 -5.19
C ASP A 408 -1.85 20.72 -5.27
N LEU A 409 -2.79 19.83 -5.64
CA LEU A 409 -2.47 18.43 -5.90
C LEU A 409 -1.66 18.31 -7.20
N PRO A 410 -0.75 17.32 -7.30
CA PRO A 410 -0.05 17.05 -8.56
C PRO A 410 -1.03 16.82 -9.71
N THR A 411 -0.67 17.22 -10.93
CA THR A 411 -1.47 16.92 -12.12
C THR A 411 -1.68 15.42 -12.33
N THR A 412 -0.71 14.61 -11.89
CA THR A 412 -0.81 13.13 -11.86
C THR A 412 -1.83 12.60 -10.86
N ALA A 413 -2.39 13.43 -9.97
CA ALA A 413 -3.53 13.02 -9.14
C ALA A 413 -4.86 13.01 -9.92
N ASN A 414 -4.87 13.57 -11.15
CA ASN A 414 -6.06 13.69 -11.99
C ASN A 414 -7.27 14.23 -11.19
N ALA A 415 -7.07 15.31 -10.43
CA ALA A 415 -8.08 15.80 -9.49
C ALA A 415 -8.91 16.95 -10.08
N ILE A 416 -10.22 16.96 -9.80
CA ILE A 416 -11.12 18.07 -10.14
C ILE A 416 -12.04 18.42 -8.98
N ALA A 417 -12.23 19.72 -8.74
CA ALA A 417 -13.05 20.23 -7.65
C ALA A 417 -14.53 20.23 -8.02
N LEU A 418 -15.37 19.74 -7.11
CA LEU A 418 -16.83 19.85 -7.19
C LEU A 418 -17.35 20.85 -6.17
N GLN A 419 -18.23 21.76 -6.62
CA GLN A 419 -18.86 22.74 -5.76
C GLN A 419 -19.91 22.07 -4.88
N TYR A 420 -19.94 22.43 -3.59
CA TYR A 420 -20.87 21.82 -2.65
C TYR A 420 -22.33 22.06 -3.04
N ASN A 421 -23.12 20.99 -3.06
CA ASN A 421 -24.51 20.91 -3.52
C ASN A 421 -24.75 21.25 -5.00
N ALA A 422 -23.71 21.32 -5.83
CA ALA A 422 -23.89 21.50 -7.27
C ALA A 422 -24.51 20.24 -7.89
N HIS A 423 -25.39 20.46 -8.87
CA HIS A 423 -25.83 19.41 -9.77
C HIS A 423 -24.82 19.27 -10.90
N VAL A 424 -24.00 18.22 -10.84
CA VAL A 424 -22.85 18.01 -11.73
C VAL A 424 -23.25 17.06 -12.86
N GLU A 425 -22.89 17.42 -14.08
CA GLU A 425 -22.93 16.56 -15.26
C GLU A 425 -21.51 16.17 -15.67
N VAL A 426 -21.27 14.87 -15.85
CA VAL A 426 -19.98 14.34 -16.29
C VAL A 426 -20.20 13.54 -17.55
N VAL A 427 -19.38 13.82 -18.56
CA VAL A 427 -19.32 13.08 -19.82
C VAL A 427 -18.02 12.29 -19.81
N VAL A 428 -18.12 10.97 -19.67
CA VAL A 428 -16.97 10.05 -19.72
C VAL A 428 -16.84 9.51 -21.13
N VAL A 429 -15.66 9.64 -21.74
CA VAL A 429 -15.40 9.38 -23.16
C VAL A 429 -14.27 8.38 -23.30
N ASN A 430 -14.53 7.32 -24.06
CA ASN A 430 -13.63 6.20 -24.29
C ASN A 430 -12.95 6.30 -25.66
N GLU A 431 -11.63 6.40 -25.66
CA GLU A 431 -10.78 6.41 -26.86
C GLU A 431 -10.11 5.06 -27.14
N THR A 432 -10.77 3.96 -26.76
CA THR A 432 -10.25 2.61 -26.95
C THR A 432 -11.30 1.71 -27.61
N PRO A 433 -10.88 0.66 -28.34
CA PRO A 433 -11.78 -0.28 -29.00
C PRO A 433 -12.40 -1.30 -28.03
N ASP A 434 -12.06 -1.22 -26.73
CA ASP A 434 -12.63 -2.03 -25.66
C ASP A 434 -13.59 -1.18 -24.80
N GLN A 435 -14.60 -1.79 -24.21
CA GLN A 435 -15.48 -1.15 -23.23
C GLN A 435 -14.89 -1.21 -21.81
N HIS A 436 -15.23 -0.21 -20.99
CA HIS A 436 -14.66 -0.06 -19.63
C HIS A 436 -15.76 0.20 -18.60
N PRO A 437 -15.92 -0.66 -17.58
CA PRO A 437 -16.76 -0.34 -16.43
C PRO A 437 -16.04 0.63 -15.50
N PHE A 438 -16.60 1.83 -15.34
CA PHE A 438 -16.10 2.82 -14.39
C PHE A 438 -16.90 2.76 -13.10
N HIS A 439 -16.19 2.70 -11.98
CA HIS A 439 -16.76 2.83 -10.65
C HIS A 439 -16.54 4.25 -10.14
N LEU A 440 -17.58 4.84 -9.54
CA LEU A 440 -17.50 6.08 -8.77
C LEU A 440 -17.72 5.78 -7.28
N HIS A 441 -16.74 6.10 -6.47
CA HIS A 441 -16.85 5.99 -5.01
C HIS A 441 -17.89 6.96 -4.46
N ALA A 442 -18.54 6.55 -3.37
CA ALA A 442 -19.49 7.33 -2.56
C ALA A 442 -20.78 7.82 -3.25
N HIS A 443 -20.93 7.61 -4.55
CA HIS A 443 -22.08 8.06 -5.34
C HIS A 443 -22.57 6.98 -6.29
N SER A 444 -23.89 6.85 -6.39
CA SER A 444 -24.56 6.11 -7.47
C SER A 444 -25.19 7.15 -8.41
N PRO A 445 -24.45 7.64 -9.42
CA PRO A 445 -24.93 8.70 -10.30
C PRO A 445 -26.11 8.24 -11.17
N TRP A 446 -26.91 9.19 -11.63
CA TRP A 446 -27.96 8.95 -12.62
C TRP A 446 -27.37 8.87 -14.02
N ILE A 447 -27.54 7.73 -14.70
CA ILE A 447 -27.08 7.55 -16.08
C ILE A 447 -28.14 8.09 -17.03
N ILE A 448 -27.80 9.17 -17.75
CA ILE A 448 -28.74 9.92 -18.59
C ILE A 448 -28.46 9.78 -20.09
N GLY A 449 -27.31 9.24 -20.47
CA GLY A 449 -26.99 8.97 -21.87
C GLY A 449 -25.83 7.99 -22.02
N SER A 450 -25.85 7.20 -23.10
CA SER A 450 -24.76 6.32 -23.52
C SER A 450 -24.82 6.16 -25.03
N GLY A 451 -23.67 6.03 -25.69
CA GLY A 451 -23.62 5.76 -27.11
C GLY A 451 -22.25 5.98 -27.71
N ARG A 452 -22.22 6.25 -29.02
CA ARG A 452 -21.02 6.61 -29.78
C ARG A 452 -21.26 7.89 -30.56
N ALA A 453 -20.25 8.75 -30.61
CA ALA A 453 -20.29 9.99 -31.39
C ALA A 453 -18.87 10.50 -31.64
N SER A 454 -18.70 11.31 -32.70
CA SER A 454 -17.43 11.99 -32.94
C SER A 454 -17.05 12.91 -31.77
N ARG A 455 -15.74 13.09 -31.54
CA ARG A 455 -15.23 13.99 -30.49
C ARG A 455 -15.82 15.40 -30.60
N GLU A 456 -15.92 15.95 -31.81
CA GLU A 456 -16.53 17.27 -32.06
C GLU A 456 -17.97 17.35 -31.55
N ASN A 457 -18.77 16.30 -31.79
CA ASN A 457 -20.15 16.24 -31.32
C ASN A 457 -20.22 16.12 -29.79
N ILE A 458 -19.34 15.34 -29.16
CA ILE A 458 -19.30 15.18 -27.70
C ILE A 458 -18.94 16.51 -27.01
N LEU A 459 -17.87 17.16 -27.48
CA LEU A 459 -17.42 18.45 -26.94
C LEU A 459 -18.44 19.56 -27.22
N GLY A 460 -19.05 19.55 -28.40
CA GLY A 460 -20.13 20.47 -28.79
C GLY A 460 -21.49 20.19 -28.14
N ASN A 461 -21.60 19.15 -27.30
CA ASN A 461 -22.85 18.70 -26.66
C ASN A 461 -23.97 18.39 -27.68
N ASN A 462 -23.60 17.85 -28.83
CA ASN A 462 -24.44 17.54 -29.97
C ASN A 462 -24.55 16.02 -30.19
N PHE A 463 -25.10 15.30 -29.21
CA PHE A 463 -25.30 13.85 -29.25
C PHE A 463 -26.68 13.45 -28.69
N THR A 464 -26.95 12.14 -28.58
CA THR A 464 -28.26 11.55 -28.27
C THR A 464 -29.02 12.27 -27.16
N ALA A 465 -30.35 12.39 -27.33
CA ALA A 465 -31.23 13.01 -26.35
C ALA A 465 -31.05 12.37 -24.95
N LEU A 466 -30.72 13.21 -23.97
CA LEU A 466 -30.50 12.81 -22.58
C LEU A 466 -31.82 12.41 -21.92
N ARG A 467 -31.82 11.27 -21.22
CA ARG A 467 -32.94 10.78 -20.40
C ARG A 467 -32.92 11.45 -19.03
N LEU A 468 -33.54 12.63 -18.94
CA LEU A 468 -33.67 13.36 -17.67
C LEU A 468 -34.85 12.89 -16.81
N GLU A 469 -35.78 12.13 -17.40
CA GLU A 469 -36.92 11.54 -16.73
C GLU A 469 -36.66 10.08 -16.36
N ASN A 470 -36.67 9.81 -15.06
CA ASN A 470 -36.45 8.50 -14.46
C ASN A 470 -35.19 7.78 -14.98
N PRO A 471 -34.02 8.43 -15.08
CA PRO A 471 -32.78 7.71 -15.30
C PRO A 471 -32.53 6.74 -14.14
N MET A 472 -31.92 5.60 -14.43
CA MET A 472 -31.50 4.70 -13.36
C MET A 472 -30.21 5.22 -12.70
N GLN A 473 -29.97 4.74 -11.49
CA GLN A 473 -28.71 4.96 -10.78
C GLN A 473 -27.82 3.73 -10.93
N HIS A 474 -26.51 3.97 -10.99
CA HIS A 474 -25.50 2.92 -11.11
C HIS A 474 -24.19 3.43 -10.54
N ASP A 475 -23.58 2.75 -9.56
CA ASP A 475 -22.24 3.13 -9.05
C ASP A 475 -21.09 2.55 -9.89
N VAL A 476 -21.38 1.54 -10.73
CA VAL A 476 -20.48 1.04 -11.78
C VAL A 476 -21.14 1.07 -13.16
N PHE A 477 -20.73 1.96 -14.06
CA PHE A 477 -21.34 2.11 -15.38
C PHE A 477 -20.38 1.74 -16.51
N THR A 478 -20.86 0.98 -17.49
CA THR A 478 -20.06 0.60 -18.66
C THR A 478 -19.97 1.73 -19.68
N VAL A 479 -18.76 2.23 -19.95
CA VAL A 479 -18.48 3.13 -21.06
C VAL A 479 -18.21 2.27 -22.31
N PRO A 480 -19.02 2.39 -23.38
CA PRO A 480 -18.88 1.57 -24.57
C PRO A 480 -17.56 1.83 -25.30
N GLU A 481 -17.13 0.88 -26.12
CA GLU A 481 -15.98 0.99 -27.03
C GLU A 481 -16.15 2.09 -28.08
N CYS A 482 -15.04 2.54 -28.67
CA CYS A 482 -15.05 3.36 -29.88
C CYS A 482 -15.34 2.50 -31.13
N GLU A 483 -15.87 3.13 -32.18
CA GLU A 483 -15.92 2.54 -33.52
C GLU A 483 -14.58 2.78 -34.24
N THR A 484 -13.94 1.70 -34.68
CA THR A 484 -12.65 1.78 -35.39
C THR A 484 -12.81 1.69 -36.90
N ASP A 485 -11.96 2.40 -37.64
CA ASP A 485 -11.80 2.21 -39.09
C ASP A 485 -11.01 0.93 -39.44
N ALA A 486 -10.74 0.73 -40.74
CA ALA A 486 -10.01 -0.45 -41.22
C ALA A 486 -8.55 -0.49 -40.75
N GLU A 487 -8.01 0.66 -40.35
CA GLU A 487 -6.67 0.84 -39.80
C GLU A 487 -6.64 0.70 -38.27
N GLY A 488 -7.80 0.54 -37.63
CA GLY A 488 -7.94 0.36 -36.18
C GLY A 488 -7.97 1.68 -35.39
N ALA A 489 -8.11 2.83 -36.05
CA ALA A 489 -8.20 4.12 -35.38
C ALA A 489 -9.65 4.44 -34.98
N CYS A 490 -9.84 4.93 -33.75
CA CYS A 490 -11.15 5.34 -33.26
C CYS A 490 -11.69 6.55 -34.05
N GLN A 491 -12.90 6.41 -34.60
CA GLN A 491 -13.63 7.44 -35.33
C GLN A 491 -14.72 8.06 -34.44
N ASP A 492 -15.73 7.27 -34.08
CA ASP A 492 -16.75 7.66 -33.12
C ASP A 492 -16.39 7.09 -31.75
N LEU A 493 -16.24 7.97 -30.76
CA LEU A 493 -15.83 7.63 -29.41
C LEU A 493 -17.05 7.13 -28.63
N GLY A 494 -16.85 6.10 -27.82
CA GLY A 494 -17.86 5.67 -26.86
C GLY A 494 -18.00 6.70 -25.75
N TYR A 495 -19.23 6.92 -25.25
CA TYR A 495 -19.46 7.84 -24.14
C TYR A 495 -20.56 7.36 -23.21
N VAL A 496 -20.46 7.81 -21.96
CA VAL A 496 -21.55 7.79 -20.98
C VAL A 496 -21.69 9.20 -20.41
N VAL A 497 -22.92 9.67 -20.28
CA VAL A 497 -23.25 10.90 -19.57
C VAL A 497 -24.01 10.54 -18.31
N PHE A 498 -23.49 10.99 -17.17
CA PHE A 498 -24.14 10.83 -15.89
C PHE A 498 -24.28 12.15 -15.17
N ARG A 499 -25.20 12.19 -14.20
CA ARG A 499 -25.37 13.31 -13.29
C ARG A 499 -25.37 12.87 -11.84
N MET A 500 -24.92 13.75 -10.97
CA MET A 500 -24.91 13.54 -9.53
C MET A 500 -25.09 14.86 -8.81
N ASN A 501 -25.42 14.78 -7.52
CA ASN A 501 -25.35 15.92 -6.63
C ASN A 501 -24.06 15.82 -5.83
N ALA A 502 -23.31 16.90 -5.77
CA ALA A 502 -22.13 17.01 -4.92
C ALA A 502 -22.55 17.29 -3.45
N ASP A 503 -23.25 16.34 -2.82
CA ASP A 503 -23.86 16.43 -1.48
C ASP A 503 -23.07 15.70 -0.36
N ASN A 504 -21.90 15.17 -0.65
CA ASN A 504 -21.06 14.37 0.24
C ASN A 504 -19.60 14.84 0.20
N PRO A 505 -19.21 15.81 1.04
CA PRO A 505 -17.83 16.33 1.09
C PRO A 505 -16.81 15.21 1.24
N GLY A 506 -15.74 15.21 0.46
CA GLY A 506 -14.75 14.12 0.46
C GLY A 506 -13.82 14.14 -0.74
N VAL A 507 -12.94 13.15 -0.81
CA VAL A 507 -12.12 12.90 -2.00
C VAL A 507 -12.49 11.52 -2.53
N TRP A 508 -13.22 11.50 -3.64
CA TRP A 508 -13.85 10.30 -4.18
C TRP A 508 -13.20 9.90 -5.50
N MET A 509 -12.78 8.64 -5.59
CA MET A 509 -12.15 8.15 -6.81
C MET A 509 -13.20 7.74 -7.84
N MET A 510 -12.91 8.06 -9.10
CA MET A 510 -13.56 7.43 -10.24
C MET A 510 -12.50 6.68 -11.04
N HIS A 511 -12.65 5.37 -11.20
CA HIS A 511 -11.64 4.54 -11.87
C HIS A 511 -12.27 3.43 -12.68
N CYS A 512 -11.55 2.94 -13.70
CA CYS A 512 -11.92 1.72 -14.36
C CYS A 512 -11.80 0.55 -13.37
N HIS A 513 -12.83 -0.26 -13.24
CA HIS A 513 -12.83 -1.38 -12.31
C HIS A 513 -12.25 -2.66 -12.92
N ILE A 514 -11.72 -2.59 -14.15
CA ILE A 514 -10.74 -3.58 -14.60
C ILE A 514 -9.45 -3.31 -13.83
N GLU A 515 -9.09 -4.21 -12.91
CA GLU A 515 -7.99 -4.02 -11.97
C GLU A 515 -6.68 -3.70 -12.68
N TRP A 516 -6.42 -4.40 -13.78
CA TRP A 516 -5.24 -4.19 -14.59
C TRP A 516 -5.16 -2.81 -15.24
N HIS A 517 -6.30 -2.15 -15.45
CA HIS A 517 -6.34 -0.78 -15.95
C HIS A 517 -6.19 0.22 -14.80
N PHE A 518 -6.77 -0.07 -13.63
CA PHE A 518 -6.60 0.74 -12.43
C PHE A 518 -5.13 0.85 -12.02
N VAL A 519 -4.42 -0.29 -11.89
CA VAL A 519 -3.02 -0.31 -11.43
C VAL A 519 -2.02 0.34 -12.39
N ILE A 520 -2.40 0.54 -13.66
CA ILE A 520 -1.61 1.29 -14.64
C ILE A 520 -2.08 2.75 -14.78
N GLY A 521 -2.91 3.24 -13.86
CA GLY A 521 -3.22 4.66 -13.71
C GLY A 521 -4.55 5.14 -14.33
N LEU A 522 -5.46 4.23 -14.72
CA LEU A 522 -6.77 4.61 -15.27
C LEU A 522 -7.76 5.02 -14.18
N GLY A 523 -7.54 6.20 -13.59
CA GLY A 523 -8.39 6.76 -12.53
C GLY A 523 -8.20 8.26 -12.31
N MET A 524 -9.16 8.86 -11.61
CA MET A 524 -9.18 10.28 -11.27
C MET A 524 -9.85 10.53 -9.92
N LEU A 525 -9.70 11.75 -9.39
CA LEU A 525 -10.25 12.15 -8.10
C LEU A 525 -11.26 13.30 -8.26
N PHE A 526 -12.45 13.12 -7.70
CA PHE A 526 -13.36 14.21 -7.40
C PHE A 526 -13.07 14.73 -6.00
N VAL A 527 -12.66 16.00 -5.89
CA VAL A 527 -12.52 16.69 -4.61
C VAL A 527 -13.80 17.47 -4.35
N GLU A 528 -14.67 16.89 -3.55
CA GLU A 528 -16.01 17.38 -3.32
C GLU A 528 -16.07 18.28 -2.10
N ALA A 529 -16.57 19.50 -2.30
CA ALA A 529 -16.76 20.47 -1.22
C ALA A 529 -15.49 20.71 -0.38
N GLN A 530 -14.35 21.00 -1.03
CA GLN A 530 -13.08 21.24 -0.34
C GLN A 530 -13.16 22.28 0.79
N ASP A 531 -13.96 23.34 0.63
CA ASP A 531 -14.14 24.36 1.67
C ASP A 531 -14.75 23.77 2.95
N ALA A 532 -15.68 22.81 2.82
CA ALA A 532 -16.25 22.10 3.97
C ALA A 532 -15.19 21.21 4.64
N LEU A 533 -14.36 20.52 3.86
CA LEU A 533 -13.24 19.72 4.39
C LEU A 533 -12.22 20.62 5.14
N HIS A 534 -11.93 21.81 4.63
CA HIS A 534 -11.04 22.78 5.30
C HIS A 534 -11.61 23.22 6.66
N GLU A 535 -12.92 23.47 6.74
CA GLU A 535 -13.59 23.89 7.97
C GLU A 535 -13.64 22.79 9.05
N GLU A 536 -13.94 21.56 8.62
CA GLU A 536 -13.96 20.37 9.47
C GLU A 536 -12.56 20.13 10.06
N GLY A 537 -11.56 20.06 9.17
CA GLY A 537 -10.18 19.70 9.46
C GLY A 537 -10.05 18.24 9.93
N LEU A 538 -8.81 17.78 10.09
CA LEU A 538 -8.51 16.37 10.43
C LEU A 538 -9.10 15.89 11.78
N GLY A 539 -9.68 16.79 12.58
CA GLY A 539 -10.31 16.44 13.85
C GLY A 539 -11.68 15.85 13.72
N ALA A 540 -12.28 15.94 12.52
CA ALA A 540 -13.52 15.25 12.20
C ALA A 540 -13.30 13.74 12.01
N PHE A 541 -12.12 13.34 11.54
CA PHE A 541 -11.79 11.95 11.27
C PHE A 541 -11.51 11.15 12.54
N SER A 542 -11.74 9.84 12.45
CA SER A 542 -11.47 8.91 13.54
C SER A 542 -10.00 8.91 13.95
N SER A 543 -9.74 9.38 15.17
CA SER A 543 -8.38 9.38 15.75
C SER A 543 -7.74 7.99 15.79
N ASN A 544 -8.52 6.94 16.03
CA ASN A 544 -8.00 5.57 16.07
C ASN A 544 -7.48 5.12 14.70
N MET A 545 -8.19 5.47 13.62
CA MET A 545 -7.79 5.14 12.25
C MET A 545 -6.51 5.90 11.84
N LEU A 546 -6.46 7.21 12.09
CA LEU A 546 -5.29 8.03 11.79
C LEU A 546 -4.05 7.62 12.60
N LEU A 547 -4.24 7.22 13.86
CA LEU A 547 -3.17 6.76 14.73
C LEU A 547 -2.63 5.40 14.29
N SER A 548 -3.51 4.47 13.93
CA SER A 548 -3.08 3.09 13.65
C SER A 548 -2.47 2.94 12.26
N VAL A 549 -2.98 3.63 11.24
CA VAL A 549 -2.56 3.42 9.85
C VAL A 549 -1.55 4.46 9.36
N CYS A 550 -1.67 5.71 9.81
CA CYS A 550 -0.84 6.83 9.33
C CYS A 550 0.25 7.30 10.30
N ASN A 551 0.59 6.44 11.27
CA ASN A 551 1.71 6.61 12.19
C ASN A 551 1.70 7.92 13.02
N GLY A 552 0.51 8.44 13.34
CA GLY A 552 0.32 9.59 14.24
C GLY A 552 0.74 10.97 13.71
N ASN A 553 1.24 11.07 12.48
CA ASN A 553 1.67 12.36 11.88
C ASN A 553 0.51 13.33 11.56
N TYR A 554 -0.75 12.91 11.72
CA TYR A 554 -1.94 13.62 11.26
C TYR A 554 -2.95 13.98 12.38
N ILE A 555 -2.53 13.98 13.66
CA ILE A 555 -3.44 14.28 14.79
C ILE A 555 -3.86 15.76 14.81
N SER A 556 -5.18 15.99 14.82
CA SER A 556 -5.83 17.29 14.89
C SER A 556 -5.69 18.01 16.23
N ILE A 557 -5.38 19.31 16.17
CA ILE A 557 -5.35 20.24 17.30
C ILE A 557 -6.70 20.98 17.37
N LYS A 558 -7.63 20.60 18.28
CA LYS A 558 -8.75 21.49 18.67
C LYS A 558 -9.09 21.36 20.17
N SER A 559 -8.78 22.41 20.96
CA SER A 559 -9.66 23.02 21.99
C SER A 559 -8.91 24.00 22.91
N THR A 560 -8.93 25.30 22.60
CA THR A 560 -9.22 26.40 23.57
C THR A 560 -9.29 27.75 22.85
N ARG A 561 -10.49 28.36 22.81
CA ARG A 561 -10.69 29.75 22.37
C ARG A 561 -10.97 30.63 23.61
N ARG A 562 -10.03 31.52 23.96
CA ARG A 562 -10.26 32.96 24.22
C ARG A 562 -8.93 33.74 24.42
N LEU A 563 -8.64 34.57 23.40
CA LEU A 563 -7.96 35.89 23.41
C LEU A 563 -6.52 35.94 23.96
N LYS A 564 -5.48 35.94 23.11
CA LYS A 564 -4.95 37.12 22.38
C LYS A 564 -3.67 36.71 21.61
N GLU A 565 -3.57 37.24 20.39
CA GLU A 565 -2.37 37.47 19.55
C GLU A 565 -1.58 36.25 19.00
N GLN A 566 -1.59 36.14 17.66
CA GLN A 566 -0.76 35.32 16.76
C GLN A 566 0.74 35.69 16.84
N PRO A 567 1.73 34.89 16.36
CA PRO A 567 1.66 33.96 15.22
C PRO A 567 2.36 32.58 15.34
N THR A 568 1.88 31.68 14.47
CA THR A 568 2.47 30.47 13.85
C THR A 568 3.82 29.90 14.33
N TYR A 569 3.77 28.65 14.83
CA TYR A 569 4.91 27.73 14.95
C TYR A 569 4.63 26.42 14.19
N LEU A 570 5.56 26.09 13.30
CA LEU A 570 5.63 24.97 12.37
C LEU A 570 6.36 23.79 13.06
N VAL A 571 5.72 22.60 13.13
CA VAL A 571 6.38 21.34 13.53
C VAL A 571 6.56 20.49 12.26
N ILE A 572 7.75 20.63 11.68
CA ILE A 572 8.65 19.59 11.14
C ILE A 572 8.00 18.23 10.80
N MET A 573 7.72 17.99 9.50
CA MET A 573 7.76 16.65 8.90
C MET A 573 9.15 16.37 8.30
N PRO A 574 9.66 15.12 8.38
CA PRO A 574 10.84 14.68 7.64
C PRO A 574 10.45 14.18 6.23
N ARG A 575 11.04 14.76 5.18
CA ARG A 575 10.95 14.25 3.79
C ARG A 575 12.27 13.59 3.40
N HIS A 576 12.23 12.34 2.95
CA HIS A 576 13.21 11.80 2.02
C HIS A 576 12.58 11.60 0.63
N VAL A 577 13.00 12.49 -0.28
CA VAL A 577 13.60 12.26 -1.62
C VAL A 577 12.95 11.23 -2.55
N ASN A 578 12.55 11.67 -3.75
CA ASN A 578 13.08 11.06 -4.98
C ASN A 578 13.30 12.10 -6.09
N PHE A 579 14.27 11.81 -6.95
CA PHE A 579 15.00 12.70 -7.85
C PHE A 579 14.28 12.99 -9.17
N GLN A 580 14.28 14.25 -9.63
CA GLN A 580 14.72 14.63 -10.98
C GLN A 580 15.06 16.13 -11.05
N THR A 581 15.95 16.47 -11.96
CA THR A 581 16.83 17.65 -12.01
C THR A 581 16.20 18.87 -12.69
N ASP A 582 16.35 20.03 -12.03
CA ASP A 582 16.46 21.43 -12.50
C ASP A 582 15.30 22.00 -13.38
N GLU A 583 14.79 23.21 -13.16
CA GLU A 583 15.47 24.41 -12.67
C GLU A 583 14.45 25.43 -12.10
N SER A 584 14.88 26.12 -11.03
CA SER A 584 14.28 27.30 -10.37
C SER A 584 12.89 27.18 -9.72
N ASP A 585 12.85 26.97 -8.39
CA ASP A 585 12.19 27.89 -7.46
C ASP A 585 12.60 27.66 -5.99
N GLU A 586 12.48 28.72 -5.21
CA GLU A 586 13.07 28.96 -3.89
C GLU A 586 12.79 27.89 -2.83
N TYR A 587 13.88 27.39 -2.22
CA TYR A 587 13.85 26.48 -1.07
C TYR A 587 13.16 27.13 0.12
N GLU A 588 12.00 26.58 0.52
CA GLU A 588 11.36 26.89 1.79
C GLU A 588 12.26 26.41 2.95
N SER A 589 13.06 27.33 3.49
CA SER A 589 14.03 27.04 4.54
C SER A 589 13.31 26.63 5.82
N ALA A 590 13.54 25.40 6.31
CA ALA A 590 13.41 25.11 7.72
C ALA A 590 14.14 26.23 8.48
N ARG A 591 13.46 26.96 9.38
CA ARG A 591 14.07 28.05 10.16
C ARG A 591 15.15 27.47 11.08
N LEU A 592 16.33 27.25 10.52
CA LEU A 592 17.56 26.96 11.23
C LEU A 592 17.81 28.12 12.21
N HIS A 593 18.24 27.80 13.43
CA HIS A 593 18.72 28.80 14.37
C HIS A 593 19.77 29.69 13.67
N PRO A 594 19.85 31.02 13.90
CA PRO A 594 20.74 31.91 13.14
C PRO A 594 22.19 31.42 13.02
N LEU A 595 22.73 30.83 14.09
CA LEU A 595 24.06 30.18 14.10
C LEU A 595 24.20 29.04 13.07
N LEU A 596 23.17 28.21 12.90
CA LEU A 596 23.18 27.08 11.98
C LEU A 596 22.91 27.50 10.53
N GLN A 597 22.26 28.65 10.31
CA GLN A 597 22.15 29.26 8.96
C GLN A 597 23.52 29.70 8.44
N TYR A 598 24.32 30.35 9.29
CA TYR A 598 25.71 30.70 8.95
C TYR A 598 26.57 29.45 8.72
N ASP A 599 26.43 28.43 9.56
CA ASP A 599 27.16 27.17 9.36
C ASP A 599 26.76 26.48 8.04
N MET A 600 25.48 26.50 7.67
CA MET A 600 25.00 25.91 6.42
C MET A 600 25.62 26.57 5.19
N ALA A 601 25.69 27.91 5.16
CA ALA A 601 26.34 28.65 4.08
C ALA A 601 27.82 28.27 3.93
N ILE A 602 28.52 28.07 5.06
CA ILE A 602 29.93 27.62 5.07
C ILE A 602 30.05 26.20 4.52
N ILE A 603 29.17 25.28 4.93
CA ILE A 603 29.20 23.88 4.46
C ILE A 603 28.92 23.81 2.95
N LEU A 604 27.90 24.49 2.46
CA LEU A 604 27.58 24.54 1.03
C LEU A 604 28.76 25.06 0.20
N TRP A 605 29.41 26.13 0.66
CA TRP A 605 30.62 26.66 0.03
C TRP A 605 31.77 25.64 0.02
N LEU A 606 32.04 24.98 1.15
CA LEU A 606 33.11 23.98 1.28
C LEU A 606 32.88 22.77 0.37
N VAL A 607 31.65 22.24 0.32
CA VAL A 607 31.29 21.12 -0.56
C VAL A 607 31.43 21.53 -2.02
N GLN A 608 31.00 22.74 -2.39
CA GLN A 608 31.18 23.26 -3.75
C GLN A 608 32.67 23.39 -4.12
N GLN A 609 33.55 23.81 -3.19
CA GLN A 609 34.99 23.83 -3.43
C GLN A 609 35.59 22.42 -3.59
N LYS A 610 35.09 21.42 -2.86
CA LYS A 610 35.46 20.02 -3.05
C LYS A 610 35.09 19.54 -4.45
N GLU A 611 33.86 19.79 -4.89
CA GLU A 611 33.37 19.33 -6.20
C GLU A 611 34.06 20.04 -7.37
N LYS A 612 34.41 21.32 -7.23
CA LYS A 612 35.17 22.06 -8.26
C LYS A 612 36.61 21.55 -8.45
N ARG A 613 37.14 20.72 -7.55
CA ARG A 613 38.55 20.28 -7.54
C ARG A 613 38.64 18.75 -7.52
N PRO A 614 38.85 18.10 -8.67
CA PRO A 614 38.88 16.64 -8.77
C PRO A 614 39.90 15.98 -7.82
N TRP A 615 41.09 16.56 -7.66
CA TRP A 615 42.12 16.04 -6.75
C TRP A 615 41.67 16.04 -5.28
N LEU A 616 40.92 17.06 -4.86
CA LEU A 616 40.41 17.20 -3.49
C LEU A 616 39.26 16.22 -3.26
N ARG A 617 38.35 16.07 -4.24
CA ARG A 617 37.31 15.05 -4.24
C ARG A 617 37.91 13.64 -4.09
N THR A 618 38.92 13.30 -4.89
CA THR A 618 39.59 11.99 -4.83
C THR A 618 40.28 11.78 -3.49
N LEU A 619 41.01 12.78 -2.96
CA LEU A 619 41.69 12.69 -1.66
C LEU A 619 40.71 12.46 -0.49
N ILE A 620 39.59 13.18 -0.47
CA ILE A 620 38.59 13.04 0.60
C ILE A 620 37.88 11.68 0.49
N HIS A 621 37.51 11.23 -0.72
CA HIS A 621 36.84 9.94 -0.89
C HIS A 621 37.75 8.73 -0.73
N SER A 622 39.05 8.82 -1.05
CA SER A 622 40.02 7.75 -0.80
C SER A 622 40.43 7.62 0.67
N THR A 623 40.08 8.61 1.48
CA THR A 623 40.34 8.57 2.91
C THR A 623 39.07 8.34 3.72
N THR A 624 37.84 8.41 3.19
CA THR A 624 36.60 8.35 4.00
C THR A 624 35.73 7.12 3.71
N SER A 625 35.56 6.20 4.68
CA SER A 625 34.70 5.01 4.52
C SER A 625 33.22 5.25 4.84
N ARG A 626 32.32 4.49 4.17
CA ARG A 626 30.86 4.52 4.39
C ARG A 626 30.40 3.55 5.49
N ARG A 627 31.16 2.51 5.81
CA ARG A 627 30.76 1.43 6.74
C ARG A 627 31.37 1.61 8.14
N ARG A 628 30.59 2.22 9.04
CA ARG A 628 30.97 2.57 10.44
C ARG A 628 31.42 1.39 11.34
N THR A 629 31.25 0.14 10.89
CA THR A 629 31.58 -1.08 11.65
C THR A 629 32.83 -1.80 11.16
N GLN A 630 33.35 -1.48 9.96
CA GLN A 630 34.64 -2.01 9.46
C GLN A 630 35.84 -1.14 9.88
N ASP A 631 35.62 -0.24 10.83
CA ASP A 631 36.51 0.84 11.19
C ASP A 631 37.71 0.36 12.03
N CYS A 632 38.91 0.83 11.66
CA CYS A 632 40.15 0.69 12.46
C CYS A 632 40.08 1.33 13.86
N SER A 633 38.93 1.85 14.30
CA SER A 633 38.76 2.48 15.61
C SER A 633 39.15 1.52 16.73
N LEU A 634 38.62 0.27 16.73
CA LEU A 634 38.97 -0.76 17.73
C LEU A 634 40.46 -1.13 17.73
N LEU A 635 41.09 -1.15 16.56
CA LEU A 635 42.51 -1.47 16.43
C LEU A 635 43.39 -0.31 16.92
N ILE A 636 42.97 0.94 16.68
CA ILE A 636 43.57 2.15 17.23
C ILE A 636 43.40 2.20 18.75
N TRP A 637 42.22 1.81 19.28
CA TRP A 637 42.01 1.63 20.72
C TRP A 637 43.00 0.61 21.30
N PHE A 638 43.18 -0.53 20.62
CA PHE A 638 44.08 -1.59 21.06
C PHE A 638 45.55 -1.14 21.04
N VAL A 639 45.98 -0.47 19.96
CA VAL A 639 47.34 0.09 19.84
C VAL A 639 47.56 1.19 20.88
N PHE A 640 46.59 2.07 21.14
CA PHE A 640 46.75 3.16 22.08
C PHE A 640 46.77 2.69 23.55
N ILE A 641 45.88 1.77 23.92
CA ILE A 641 45.85 1.14 25.25
C ILE A 641 47.18 0.40 25.53
N THR A 642 47.78 -0.20 24.49
CA THR A 642 49.04 -0.95 24.62
C THR A 642 50.29 -0.08 24.53
N MET A 643 50.26 1.06 23.82
CA MET A 643 51.41 1.94 23.66
C MET A 643 51.61 2.94 24.81
N ILE A 644 50.56 3.29 25.58
CA ILE A 644 50.68 4.25 26.69
C ILE A 644 50.08 3.66 27.99
N PRO A 645 50.76 2.69 28.62
CA PRO A 645 50.25 1.98 29.79
C PRO A 645 50.04 2.87 31.03
N GLU A 646 50.70 4.03 31.11
CA GLU A 646 50.58 4.96 32.25
C GLU A 646 49.21 5.66 32.33
N PHE A 647 48.45 5.70 31.23
CA PHE A 647 47.15 6.36 31.13
C PHE A 647 45.97 5.40 30.90
N GLY A 648 46.20 4.12 30.59
CA GLY A 648 45.17 3.23 30.02
C GLY A 648 43.88 3.05 30.83
N PHE A 649 43.92 3.17 32.16
CA PHE A 649 42.76 2.89 33.02
C PHE A 649 41.90 4.12 33.35
N PRO A 650 42.46 5.28 33.76
CA PRO A 650 41.67 6.50 33.94
C PRO A 650 41.16 7.08 32.62
N TYR A 651 41.89 6.84 31.54
CA TYR A 651 41.56 7.35 30.21
C TYR A 651 40.36 6.63 29.58
N PHE A 652 40.16 5.36 29.88
CA PHE A 652 38.94 4.63 29.52
C PHE A 652 37.67 5.30 30.09
N TRP A 653 37.72 5.80 31.33
CA TRP A 653 36.62 6.52 31.96
C TRP A 653 36.34 7.89 31.32
N ILE A 654 37.39 8.57 30.84
CA ILE A 654 37.23 9.81 30.04
C ILE A 654 36.43 9.51 28.78
N CYS A 655 36.75 8.41 28.12
CA CYS A 655 36.13 8.00 26.88
C CYS A 655 34.67 7.57 27.07
N ILE A 656 34.36 6.82 28.14
CA ILE A 656 32.98 6.47 28.50
C ILE A 656 32.18 7.71 28.90
N GLY A 657 32.76 8.59 29.73
CA GLY A 657 32.09 9.83 30.13
C GLY A 657 31.78 10.73 28.94
N ASN A 658 32.74 10.89 28.02
CA ASN A 658 32.54 11.63 26.79
C ASN A 658 31.49 10.95 25.88
N LEU A 659 31.51 9.63 25.74
CA LEU A 659 30.52 8.90 24.95
C LEU A 659 29.11 9.10 25.50
N LEU A 660 28.92 9.02 26.82
CA LEU A 660 27.63 9.23 27.48
C LEU A 660 27.14 10.66 27.31
N VAL A 661 28.02 11.66 27.45
CA VAL A 661 27.66 13.08 27.25
C VAL A 661 27.32 13.36 25.78
N VAL A 662 28.07 12.80 24.83
CA VAL A 662 27.75 12.92 23.38
C VAL A 662 26.42 12.27 23.06
N ALA A 663 26.15 11.05 23.55
CA ALA A 663 24.89 10.36 23.34
C ALA A 663 23.72 11.13 23.95
N THR A 664 23.90 11.67 25.17
CA THR A 664 22.89 12.48 25.85
C THR A 664 22.63 13.79 25.12
N LEU A 665 23.68 14.50 24.65
CA LEU A 665 23.51 15.74 23.90
C LEU A 665 22.92 15.52 22.50
N GLN A 666 23.25 14.41 21.82
CA GLN A 666 22.63 14.05 20.55
C GLN A 666 21.14 13.71 20.73
N PHE A 667 20.79 12.99 21.81
CA PHE A 667 19.41 12.70 22.18
C PHE A 667 18.62 13.96 22.55
N VAL A 668 19.21 14.89 23.31
CA VAL A 668 18.55 16.13 23.75
C VAL A 668 18.43 17.16 22.64
N ALA A 669 19.41 17.24 21.72
CA ALA A 669 19.48 18.33 20.75
C ALA A 669 18.77 18.05 19.42
N ASN A 670 18.37 16.81 19.11
CA ASN A 670 17.65 16.40 17.89
C ASN A 670 18.15 17.11 16.60
N CYS A 671 19.47 17.31 16.49
CA CYS A 671 20.06 18.15 15.44
C CYS A 671 20.33 17.33 14.17
N PRO A 672 19.64 17.59 13.04
CA PRO A 672 19.93 16.95 11.77
C PRO A 672 21.34 17.30 11.25
N ARG A 673 21.93 16.44 10.41
CA ARG A 673 23.22 16.73 9.76
C ARG A 673 23.00 17.76 8.64
N PRO A 674 24.03 18.54 8.26
CA PRO A 674 23.92 19.43 7.10
C PRO A 674 23.45 18.72 5.82
N LEU A 675 23.95 17.50 5.62
CA LEU A 675 23.56 16.59 4.54
C LEU A 675 22.06 16.23 4.53
N ASP A 676 21.42 16.11 5.70
CA ASP A 676 20.02 15.71 5.83
C ASP A 676 19.07 16.89 5.60
N LEU A 677 19.61 18.11 5.60
CA LEU A 677 18.86 19.37 5.48
C LEU A 677 18.86 19.95 4.06
N HIS A 678 19.72 19.44 3.17
CA HIS A 678 19.85 19.95 1.81
C HIS A 678 20.00 18.81 0.80
N PRO A 679 18.95 18.50 0.00
CA PRO A 679 18.91 17.36 -0.91
C PRO A 679 20.13 17.25 -1.83
N ILE A 680 20.60 18.36 -2.40
CA ILE A 680 21.77 18.39 -3.31
C ILE A 680 23.03 17.81 -2.65
N LEU A 681 23.23 18.02 -1.34
CA LEU A 681 24.39 17.45 -0.63
C LEU A 681 24.31 15.92 -0.58
N TRP A 682 23.10 15.35 -0.45
CA TRP A 682 22.85 13.91 -0.45
C TRP A 682 23.08 13.28 -1.82
N GLN A 683 22.60 13.94 -2.87
CA GLN A 683 22.78 13.49 -4.25
C GLN A 683 24.27 13.49 -4.67
N MET A 684 25.02 14.54 -4.31
CA MET A 684 26.46 14.64 -4.58
C MET A 684 27.29 13.55 -3.87
N GLN A 685 26.76 12.94 -2.82
CA GLN A 685 27.41 11.85 -2.08
C GLN A 685 27.14 10.45 -2.67
N HIS A 686 26.02 10.28 -3.41
CA HIS A 686 25.62 8.99 -4.01
C HIS A 686 26.35 8.67 -5.33
N GLN A 687 26.86 9.68 -6.05
CA GLN A 687 27.60 9.50 -7.32
C GLN A 687 29.07 9.03 -7.16
N ARG A 688 29.37 8.09 -6.24
CA ARG A 688 30.74 7.60 -6.01
C ARG A 688 31.04 6.35 -6.87
N ASN A 689 31.87 6.51 -7.90
CA ASN A 689 32.37 5.42 -8.76
C ASN A 689 33.65 4.72 -8.22
N PHE A 690 33.99 4.85 -6.93
CA PHE A 690 35.23 4.28 -6.38
C PHE A 690 34.94 3.23 -5.31
N ASN A 691 35.58 2.06 -5.43
CA ASN A 691 35.61 1.03 -4.39
C ASN A 691 36.09 1.65 -3.07
N ASP A 692 35.29 1.48 -2.02
CA ASP A 692 35.58 2.02 -0.68
C ASP A 692 36.95 1.51 -0.22
N THR A 693 37.92 2.41 -0.16
CA THR A 693 39.25 2.07 0.37
C THR A 693 39.18 2.20 1.88
N ARG A 694 39.78 1.26 2.61
CA ARG A 694 39.80 1.18 4.08
C ARG A 694 40.56 2.35 4.76
N GLY A 695 40.52 3.56 4.18
CA GLY A 695 41.17 4.78 4.63
C GLY A 695 40.45 5.47 5.79
N PHE A 696 41.07 6.52 6.33
CA PHE A 696 40.63 7.24 7.54
C PHE A 696 40.15 8.68 7.28
N PRO A 697 38.87 9.06 7.59
CA PRO A 697 38.46 9.49 8.93
C PRO A 697 36.99 9.16 9.27
N CYS A 698 36.77 7.94 9.77
CA CYS A 698 35.58 7.57 10.55
C CYS A 698 35.66 8.03 12.01
N LEU A 699 36.85 8.45 12.48
CA LEU A 699 37.03 9.02 13.83
C LEU A 699 36.24 10.32 13.99
N ASP A 700 35.43 10.41 15.04
CA ASP A 700 34.77 11.66 15.38
C ASP A 700 35.78 12.71 15.88
N SER A 701 35.49 13.99 15.61
CA SER A 701 36.38 15.11 15.92
C SER A 701 36.76 15.20 17.40
N HIS A 702 35.85 14.86 18.32
CA HIS A 702 36.14 14.82 19.76
C HIS A 702 37.13 13.69 20.11
N MET A 703 36.99 12.51 19.49
CA MET A 703 37.90 11.38 19.68
C MET A 703 39.30 11.67 19.15
N ALA A 704 39.42 12.43 18.06
CA ALA A 704 40.72 12.88 17.54
C ALA A 704 41.52 13.65 18.61
N ILE A 705 40.86 14.55 19.33
CA ILE A 705 41.48 15.30 20.42
C ILE A 705 41.78 14.42 21.60
N VAL A 706 40.80 13.62 22.05
CA VAL A 706 40.99 12.74 23.19
C VAL A 706 42.23 11.86 22.96
N VAL A 707 42.35 11.23 21.78
CA VAL A 707 43.44 10.30 21.41
C VAL A 707 44.76 11.00 21.10
N MET A 708 44.76 12.03 20.26
CA MET A 708 46.01 12.60 19.74
C MET A 708 46.57 13.72 20.61
N PHE A 709 45.75 14.41 21.40
CA PHE A 709 46.22 15.52 22.24
C PHE A 709 47.22 15.07 23.34
N PRO A 710 47.01 13.97 24.06
CA PRO A 710 48.02 13.45 24.99
C PRO A 710 49.33 13.06 24.30
N ALA A 711 49.26 12.48 23.09
CA ALA A 711 50.43 12.13 22.30
C ALA A 711 51.22 13.37 21.84
N ILE A 712 50.53 14.47 21.52
CA ILE A 712 51.14 15.78 21.26
C ILE A 712 51.88 16.28 22.50
N LEU A 713 51.24 16.24 23.68
CA LEU A 713 51.84 16.74 24.92
C LEU A 713 53.05 15.94 25.40
N HIS A 714 53.13 14.64 25.09
CA HIS A 714 54.22 13.76 25.54
C HIS A 714 55.36 13.58 24.52
N SER A 715 55.13 13.90 23.25
CA SER A 715 56.18 13.85 22.24
C SER A 715 57.19 14.97 22.46
N GLN A 716 58.48 14.66 22.51
CA GLN A 716 59.55 15.68 22.52
C GLN A 716 59.95 16.17 21.12
N SER A 717 59.42 15.54 20.06
CA SER A 717 59.70 15.94 18.68
C SER A 717 58.64 16.92 18.18
N MET A 718 59.08 18.14 17.87
CA MET A 718 58.25 19.19 17.27
C MET A 718 57.61 18.75 15.95
N ILE A 719 58.31 17.92 15.16
CA ILE A 719 57.81 17.39 13.88
C ILE A 719 56.62 16.45 14.13
N VAL A 720 56.73 15.58 15.13
CA VAL A 720 55.66 14.63 15.48
C VAL A 720 54.44 15.36 16.05
N GLN A 721 54.66 16.38 16.89
CA GLN A 721 53.59 17.23 17.41
C GLN A 721 52.83 17.92 16.26
N PHE A 722 53.56 18.47 15.29
CA PHE A 722 52.97 19.13 14.13
C PHE A 722 52.14 18.18 13.26
N ILE A 723 52.64 16.95 13.02
CA ILE A 723 51.91 15.92 12.26
C ILE A 723 50.58 15.56 12.95
N PHE A 724 50.58 15.36 14.27
CA PHE A 724 49.34 15.04 14.98
C PHE A 724 48.33 16.19 14.96
N VAL A 725 48.78 17.44 15.06
CA VAL A 725 47.91 18.61 14.89
C VAL A 725 47.30 18.65 13.49
N LEU A 726 48.10 18.41 12.44
CA LEU A 726 47.61 18.34 11.07
C LEU A 726 46.56 17.22 10.88
N ILE A 727 46.74 16.07 11.52
CA ILE A 727 45.78 14.96 11.47
C ILE A 727 44.45 15.34 12.14
N ILE A 728 44.48 16.00 13.30
CA ILE A 728 43.25 16.47 13.99
C ILE A 728 42.48 17.46 13.09
N LEU A 729 43.20 18.41 12.49
CA LEU A 729 42.61 19.40 11.57
C LEU A 729 42.07 18.73 10.29
N TYR A 730 42.77 17.75 9.76
CA TYR A 730 42.34 16.99 8.58
C TYR A 730 41.04 16.21 8.85
N ILE A 731 40.92 15.54 10.00
CA ILE A 731 39.70 14.82 10.40
C ILE A 731 38.50 15.78 10.48
N ALA A 732 38.69 16.93 11.13
CA ALA A 732 37.66 17.97 11.20
C ALA A 732 37.25 18.48 9.82
N LEU A 733 38.23 18.77 8.96
CA LEU A 733 38.00 19.25 7.60
C LEU A 733 37.23 18.23 6.75
N CYS A 734 37.54 16.94 6.87
CA CYS A 734 36.81 15.88 6.17
C CYS A 734 35.34 15.81 6.59
N LYS A 735 35.01 16.01 7.87
CA LYS A 735 33.61 16.00 8.33
C LYS A 735 32.80 17.16 7.73
N LEU A 736 33.42 18.33 7.58
CA LEU A 736 32.83 19.53 6.96
C LEU A 736 32.69 19.36 5.44
N LEU A 737 33.74 18.90 4.75
CA LEU A 737 33.76 18.68 3.30
C LEU A 737 32.83 17.56 2.83
N LEU A 738 32.45 16.64 3.73
CA LEU A 738 31.43 15.62 3.50
C LEU A 738 30.02 16.02 3.97
N ALA A 739 29.83 17.25 4.47
CA ALA A 739 28.56 17.72 5.04
C ALA A 739 27.99 16.84 6.18
N THR A 740 28.85 16.09 6.87
CA THR A 740 28.42 15.15 7.94
C THR A 740 28.24 15.82 9.30
N ARG A 741 28.82 17.01 9.50
CA ARG A 741 28.72 17.83 10.72
C ARG A 741 28.77 19.32 10.37
N PHE A 742 28.09 20.16 11.14
CA PHE A 742 28.26 21.62 11.09
C PHE A 742 29.58 22.07 11.71
N LEU A 743 30.03 23.28 11.38
CA LEU A 743 31.25 23.86 11.95
C LEU A 743 31.13 24.02 13.47
N SER A 744 30.01 24.54 13.97
CA SER A 744 29.72 24.63 15.41
C SER A 744 29.76 23.26 16.11
N GLN A 745 29.29 22.20 15.45
CA GLN A 745 29.31 20.84 16.00
C GLN A 745 30.73 20.26 16.10
N VAL A 746 31.60 20.56 15.13
CA VAL A 746 33.02 20.19 15.18
C VAL A 746 33.73 20.93 16.32
N LEU A 747 33.47 22.23 16.48
CA LEU A 747 34.04 23.03 17.57
C LEU A 747 33.54 22.58 18.95
N ALA A 748 32.24 22.30 19.09
CA ALA A 748 31.67 21.74 20.31
C ALA A 748 32.26 20.37 20.64
N SER A 749 32.48 19.52 19.63
CA SER A 749 33.18 18.24 19.76
C SER A 749 34.60 18.44 20.29
N PHE A 750 35.30 19.47 19.81
CA PHE A 750 36.64 19.77 20.30
C PHE A 750 36.66 20.22 21.75
N ILE A 751 35.77 21.15 22.13
CA ILE A 751 35.61 21.63 23.51
C ILE A 751 35.29 20.46 24.45
N LEU A 752 34.40 19.56 24.03
CA LEU A 752 34.03 18.38 24.81
C LEU A 752 35.22 17.43 24.99
N GLY A 753 35.99 17.19 23.92
CA GLY A 753 37.22 16.39 24.00
C GLY A 753 38.22 16.95 25.01
N PHE A 754 38.48 18.26 24.97
CA PHE A 754 39.35 18.93 25.96
C PHE A 754 38.81 18.88 27.38
N THR A 755 37.50 19.11 27.55
CA THR A 755 36.84 19.06 28.85
C THR A 755 36.93 17.67 29.46
N GLY A 756 36.74 16.62 28.66
CA GLY A 756 36.93 15.24 29.09
C GLY A 756 38.36 14.96 29.57
N ILE A 757 39.38 15.48 28.88
CA ILE A 757 40.79 15.35 29.32
C ILE A 757 41.01 16.03 30.68
N LEU A 758 40.45 17.24 30.88
CA LEU A 758 40.56 17.97 32.14
C LEU A 758 39.90 17.23 33.31
N ILE A 759 38.67 16.75 33.11
CA ILE A 759 37.93 15.96 34.10
C ILE A 759 38.65 14.66 34.41
N GLY A 760 39.18 13.99 33.39
CA GLY A 760 39.95 12.76 33.54
C GLY A 760 41.23 12.91 34.34
N ASN A 761 42.00 13.95 34.06
CA ASN A 761 43.21 14.26 34.83
C ASN A 761 42.86 14.57 36.30
N HIS A 762 41.77 15.29 36.55
CA HIS A 762 41.27 15.56 37.89
C HIS A 762 40.80 14.27 38.61
N GLY A 763 40.03 13.42 37.93
CA GLY A 763 39.58 12.13 38.43
C GLY A 763 40.73 11.17 38.75
N THR A 764 41.79 11.20 37.95
CA THR A 764 43.02 10.41 38.19
C THR A 764 43.73 10.83 39.47
N ILE A 765 43.80 12.14 39.73
CA ILE A 765 44.40 12.70 40.96
C ILE A 765 43.57 12.28 42.19
N ILE A 766 42.24 12.33 42.08
CA ILE A 766 41.32 11.90 43.15
C ILE A 766 41.44 10.39 43.40
N ILE A 767 41.42 9.55 42.36
CA ILE A 767 41.48 8.09 42.53
C ILE A 767 42.83 7.65 43.12
N LYS A 768 43.95 8.28 42.72
CA LYS A 768 45.27 8.03 43.32
C LYS A 768 45.35 8.45 44.81
N SER A 769 44.43 9.28 45.30
CA SER A 769 44.35 9.67 46.71
C SER A 769 43.67 8.65 47.62
N TYR A 770 42.98 7.64 47.06
CA TYR A 770 42.33 6.56 47.82
C TYR A 770 43.15 5.25 47.76
N LYS A 771 43.59 4.74 48.92
CA LYS A 771 44.27 3.43 49.06
C LYS A 771 43.26 2.27 48.96
N LEU A 772 42.64 2.07 47.80
CA LEU A 772 41.76 0.92 47.57
C LEU A 772 42.56 -0.31 47.09
N PRO A 773 42.41 -1.49 47.72
CA PRO A 773 43.09 -2.70 47.27
C PRO A 773 42.59 -3.15 45.89
N ARG A 774 43.53 -3.53 45.01
CA ARG A 774 43.32 -3.84 43.57
C ARG A 774 42.10 -4.70 43.25
N GLY A 775 41.73 -5.64 44.12
CA GLY A 775 40.59 -6.55 43.91
C GLY A 775 39.22 -5.85 43.96
N TYR A 776 39.03 -4.86 44.83
CA TYR A 776 37.77 -4.12 44.96
C TYR A 776 37.51 -3.18 43.78
N MET A 777 38.58 -2.58 43.24
CA MET A 777 38.50 -1.79 42.01
C MET A 777 38.06 -2.65 40.83
N ILE A 778 38.61 -3.84 40.65
CA ILE A 778 38.25 -4.71 39.52
C ILE A 778 36.80 -5.20 39.65
N ALA A 779 36.35 -5.58 40.85
CA ALA A 779 35.00 -6.08 41.08
C ALA A 779 33.92 -4.99 40.89
N ALA A 780 34.15 -3.77 41.40
CA ALA A 780 33.23 -2.65 41.21
C ALA A 780 33.08 -2.26 39.73
N ILE A 781 34.16 -2.42 38.96
CA ILE A 781 34.21 -2.08 37.54
C ILE A 781 33.49 -3.13 36.69
N ILE A 782 33.66 -4.41 37.01
CA ILE A 782 32.91 -5.48 36.35
C ILE A 782 31.41 -5.35 36.65
N ALA A 783 31.04 -5.05 37.90
CA ALA A 783 29.65 -4.85 38.29
C ALA A 783 29.00 -3.66 37.56
N LEU A 784 29.74 -2.54 37.43
CA LEU A 784 29.25 -1.37 36.71
C LEU A 784 29.15 -1.64 35.20
N LEU A 785 30.09 -2.37 34.59
CA LEU A 785 30.05 -2.76 33.18
C LEU A 785 28.84 -3.65 32.86
N VAL A 786 28.56 -4.63 33.72
CA VAL A 786 27.39 -5.51 33.57
C VAL A 786 26.10 -4.71 33.72
N PHE A 787 26.04 -3.80 34.70
CA PHE A 787 24.88 -2.92 34.87
C PHE A 787 24.66 -2.01 33.66
N LEU A 788 25.73 -1.42 33.11
CA LEU A 788 25.64 -0.56 31.93
C LEU A 788 25.22 -1.34 30.68
N MET A 789 25.74 -2.57 30.48
CA MET A 789 25.34 -3.44 29.38
C MET A 789 23.87 -3.87 29.48
N LEU A 790 23.37 -4.13 30.69
CA LEU A 790 21.95 -4.44 30.92
C LEU A 790 21.05 -3.25 30.65
N VAL A 791 21.43 -2.04 31.10
CA VAL A 791 20.70 -0.80 30.81
C VAL A 791 20.73 -0.49 29.32
N LEU A 792 21.88 -0.64 28.66
CA LEU A 792 22.00 -0.41 27.21
C LEU A 792 21.19 -1.46 26.41
N GLY A 793 21.20 -2.72 26.82
CA GLY A 793 20.44 -3.80 26.19
C GLY A 793 18.93 -3.62 26.33
N THR A 794 18.43 -3.37 27.55
CA THR A 794 17.01 -3.09 27.81
C THR A 794 16.55 -1.77 27.17
N TRP A 795 17.45 -0.83 26.94
CA TRP A 795 17.13 0.43 26.26
C TRP A 795 17.16 0.30 24.72
N ILE A 796 18.06 -0.52 24.15
CA ILE A 796 18.06 -0.89 22.72
C ILE A 796 16.81 -1.70 22.36
N GLU A 797 16.34 -2.58 23.24
CA GLU A 797 15.09 -3.33 23.03
C GLU A 797 13.84 -2.42 23.05
N ASN A 798 13.87 -1.30 23.78
CA ASN A 798 12.69 -0.47 24.03
C ASN A 798 12.60 0.81 23.17
N ASN A 799 13.63 1.18 22.41
CA ASN A 799 13.59 2.34 21.51
C ASN A 799 13.86 1.90 20.06
N GLU A 800 12.99 2.32 19.13
CA GLU A 800 13.25 2.30 17.67
C GLU A 800 14.35 3.31 17.29
N SER A 801 15.53 3.13 17.87
CA SER A 801 16.58 4.13 17.84
C SER A 801 17.34 4.05 16.52
N THR A 802 17.13 5.04 15.67
CA THR A 802 18.08 5.52 14.65
C THR A 802 19.35 6.14 15.26
N LEU A 803 19.55 6.03 16.59
CA LEU A 803 20.55 6.78 17.36
C LEU A 803 22.01 6.39 17.07
N ILE A 804 22.26 5.32 16.31
CA ILE A 804 23.61 4.92 15.84
C ILE A 804 23.74 5.03 14.30
N GLY A 805 22.66 5.39 13.60
CA GLY A 805 22.62 5.39 12.13
C GLY A 805 22.73 3.99 11.52
N VAL A 806 22.38 2.96 12.29
CA VAL A 806 22.29 1.56 11.86
C VAL A 806 20.82 1.16 12.05
N PRO A 807 20.09 0.80 10.99
CA PRO A 807 18.75 0.22 11.10
C PRO A 807 18.77 -0.97 12.07
N LYS A 808 17.70 -1.17 12.83
CA LYS A 808 17.54 -2.28 13.79
C LYS A 808 17.92 -3.65 13.17
N GLN A 809 17.63 -3.82 11.88
CA GLN A 809 17.93 -5.01 11.08
C GLN A 809 19.44 -5.25 10.89
N ASP A 810 20.21 -4.21 10.55
CA ASP A 810 21.65 -4.30 10.33
C ASP A 810 22.43 -4.58 11.63
N PHE A 811 21.94 -4.09 12.78
CA PHE A 811 22.52 -4.39 14.09
C PHE A 811 22.21 -5.83 14.51
N LEU A 812 20.97 -6.29 14.30
CA LEU A 812 20.58 -7.67 14.55
C LEU A 812 21.37 -8.64 13.66
N ASP A 813 21.56 -8.36 12.39
CA ASP A 813 22.35 -9.22 11.49
C ASP A 813 23.81 -9.33 11.93
N VAL A 814 24.44 -8.23 12.33
CA VAL A 814 25.83 -8.25 12.83
C VAL A 814 25.93 -8.99 14.15
N PHE A 815 24.98 -8.79 15.07
CA PHE A 815 24.96 -9.44 16.38
C PHE A 815 24.67 -10.94 16.28
N THR A 816 23.76 -11.33 15.38
CA THR A 816 23.40 -12.72 15.06
C THR A 816 24.59 -13.44 14.42
N ASN A 817 25.32 -12.78 13.49
CA ASN A 817 26.55 -13.32 12.91
C ASN A 817 27.70 -13.48 13.93
N ILE A 818 27.74 -12.66 14.98
CA ILE A 818 28.71 -12.79 16.09
C ILE A 818 28.32 -13.92 17.06
N LEU A 819 27.02 -14.14 17.29
CA LEU A 819 26.52 -15.18 18.19
C LEU A 819 26.57 -16.59 17.58
N HIS A 820 26.52 -16.71 16.25
CA HIS A 820 26.51 -17.99 15.54
C HIS A 820 27.87 -18.43 14.99
N SER A 821 28.95 -17.70 15.25
CA SER A 821 30.31 -18.14 14.89
C SER A 821 30.90 -19.09 15.95
N ASP A 822 30.31 -20.28 16.06
CA ASP A 822 30.99 -21.56 16.33
C ASP A 822 29.91 -22.62 16.63
N VAL A 823 29.80 -23.65 15.78
CA VAL A 823 29.82 -25.08 16.14
C VAL A 823 29.59 -25.97 14.89
N THR A 824 30.69 -26.66 14.55
CA THR A 824 30.86 -27.99 13.91
C THR A 824 30.58 -28.23 12.42
N THR A 825 31.72 -28.36 11.71
CA THR A 825 32.07 -29.41 10.73
C THR A 825 31.43 -30.79 10.97
N SER A 826 30.89 -31.41 9.91
CA SER A 826 31.44 -32.66 9.32
C SER A 826 30.58 -33.22 8.16
N GLU A 827 31.25 -33.44 7.03
CA GLU A 827 31.09 -34.53 6.04
C GLU A 827 30.10 -34.43 4.85
N ILE A 828 30.74 -34.46 3.67
CA ILE A 828 30.24 -34.72 2.29
C ILE A 828 30.32 -36.25 2.04
N PRO A 829 29.56 -36.86 1.10
CA PRO A 829 30.10 -37.16 -0.26
C PRO A 829 29.04 -37.01 -1.39
N LEU A 830 29.26 -36.30 -2.52
CA LEU A 830 30.05 -36.55 -3.75
C LEU A 830 29.49 -37.59 -4.76
N GLN A 831 29.56 -37.18 -6.06
CA GLN A 831 29.42 -37.88 -7.36
C GLN A 831 28.00 -37.98 -7.98
N HIS A 832 27.76 -37.72 -9.28
CA HIS A 832 28.60 -37.94 -10.47
C HIS A 832 28.46 -36.85 -11.57
N GLN A 833 29.53 -36.79 -12.35
CA GLN A 833 29.89 -35.90 -13.45
C GLN A 833 29.83 -36.69 -14.78
N GLU A 834 29.64 -35.98 -15.90
CA GLU A 834 30.31 -36.15 -17.23
C GLU A 834 29.41 -36.14 -18.48
N SER A 835 29.62 -35.14 -19.34
CA SER A 835 30.22 -35.25 -20.70
C SER A 835 30.01 -33.89 -21.42
N GLN A 836 30.99 -32.99 -21.59
CA GLN A 836 32.03 -32.96 -22.66
C GLN A 836 31.43 -33.07 -24.09
N THR A 837 31.73 -32.24 -25.11
CA THR A 837 32.86 -31.31 -25.36
C THR A 837 32.74 -30.60 -26.74
N LEU A 838 33.48 -29.47 -26.88
CA LEU A 838 34.23 -28.93 -28.07
C LEU A 838 33.42 -28.19 -29.16
N SER A 839 33.82 -27.00 -29.66
CA SER A 839 35.13 -26.32 -29.86
C SER A 839 34.94 -24.77 -29.96
N LEU A 840 35.67 -23.89 -29.26
CA LEU A 840 37.03 -23.33 -29.53
C LEU A 840 37.12 -22.58 -30.87
N GLU A 841 37.47 -21.28 -30.92
CA GLU A 841 38.79 -20.66 -30.63
C GLU A 841 38.64 -19.29 -29.93
N ASN A 842 39.25 -19.04 -28.76
CA ASN A 842 40.67 -18.75 -28.41
C ASN A 842 41.00 -17.24 -28.43
N LYS A 843 41.17 -16.62 -27.25
CA LYS A 843 42.37 -16.60 -26.37
C LYS A 843 43.45 -15.69 -26.95
N SER A 844 44.09 -14.82 -26.18
CA SER A 844 44.96 -15.08 -25.02
C SER A 844 45.44 -13.70 -24.53
N ASN A 845 45.97 -13.38 -23.34
CA ASN A 845 46.54 -14.06 -22.17
C ASN A 845 47.19 -12.89 -21.36
N ASP A 846 47.48 -12.88 -20.05
CA ASP A 846 48.12 -13.82 -19.10
C ASP A 846 47.78 -13.27 -17.68
N GLU A 847 47.34 -14.10 -16.71
CA GLU A 847 48.15 -14.77 -15.65
C GLU A 847 48.83 -13.76 -14.70
N GLU A 848 48.90 -13.89 -13.37
CA GLU A 848 48.53 -14.86 -12.34
C GLU A 848 48.88 -14.16 -10.99
N GLU A 849 48.30 -14.60 -9.87
CA GLU A 849 48.94 -14.70 -8.53
C GLU A 849 47.96 -14.40 -7.37
N ILE A 850 47.49 -15.50 -6.78
CA ILE A 850 46.89 -15.53 -5.45
C ILE A 850 48.02 -15.26 -4.44
N SER A 851 47.97 -14.12 -3.77
CA SER A 851 48.75 -13.85 -2.56
C SER A 851 47.85 -13.25 -1.49
N SER A 852 47.56 -14.11 -0.52
CA SER A 852 46.99 -13.81 0.77
C SER A 852 47.69 -12.63 1.48
N LYS A 853 46.92 -11.61 1.89
CA LYS A 853 47.20 -10.87 3.14
C LYS A 853 45.95 -10.92 4.01
N ARG A 854 45.93 -12.00 4.79
CA ARG A 854 45.05 -12.31 5.90
C ARG A 854 45.39 -11.45 7.12
N ASP A 855 44.36 -11.25 7.92
CA ASP A 855 44.30 -10.46 9.13
C ASP A 855 45.33 -10.85 10.20
N SER A 856 45.97 -9.81 10.75
CA SER A 856 47.10 -9.87 11.68
C SER A 856 46.71 -10.10 13.15
N PHE A 857 45.46 -10.46 13.47
CA PHE A 857 45.04 -10.76 14.85
C PHE A 857 45.01 -12.26 15.17
N TYR A 858 44.82 -13.12 14.16
CA TYR A 858 44.69 -14.56 14.31
C TYR A 858 46.00 -15.25 14.77
N PHE A 859 47.16 -14.79 14.30
CA PHE A 859 48.47 -15.31 14.74
C PHE A 859 48.98 -14.69 16.06
N LEU A 860 48.43 -13.57 16.52
CA LEU A 860 48.76 -12.99 17.82
C LEU A 860 48.21 -13.86 18.96
N ILE A 861 47.02 -14.44 18.78
CA ILE A 861 46.37 -15.31 19.76
C ILE A 861 46.90 -16.76 19.70
N GLN A 862 47.31 -17.27 18.53
CA GLN A 862 48.01 -18.56 18.45
C GLN A 862 49.43 -18.51 19.03
N GLY A 863 50.16 -17.40 18.86
CA GLY A 863 51.47 -17.19 19.49
C GLY A 863 51.42 -17.11 21.02
N MET A 864 50.26 -16.75 21.59
CA MET A 864 50.03 -16.72 23.04
C MET A 864 49.52 -18.05 23.63
N ARG A 865 49.13 -19.03 22.80
CA ARG A 865 48.74 -20.38 23.23
C ARG A 865 49.85 -21.43 23.09
N ALA A 866 50.99 -21.09 22.47
CA ALA A 866 52.17 -21.96 22.36
C ALA A 866 53.17 -21.83 23.52
N ARG A 867 52.83 -21.15 24.62
CA ARG A 867 53.60 -21.12 25.88
C ARG A 867 52.69 -21.42 27.07
N ASN A 868 52.31 -22.68 27.18
CA ASN A 868 52.05 -23.41 28.43
C ASN A 868 51.70 -24.87 28.05
N SER A 869 52.68 -25.59 27.48
CA SER A 869 52.74 -27.02 27.75
C SER A 869 53.21 -27.20 29.20
N ILE A 870 52.68 -28.20 29.91
CA ILE A 870 53.36 -29.06 30.90
C ILE A 870 52.35 -29.59 31.93
N ARG A 871 52.28 -30.93 31.96
CA ARG A 871 51.93 -31.87 33.05
C ARG A 871 50.53 -32.50 33.12
N ILE A 872 50.60 -33.78 32.71
CA ILE A 872 49.84 -35.00 33.05
C ILE A 872 48.54 -35.17 32.26
#